data_AF-A0A3S4S5I4-F1
#
_entry.id   AF-A0A3S4S5I4-F1
#
_cell.length_a   1.000
_cell.length_b   1.000
_cell.length_c   1.000
_cell.angle_alpha   90.00
_cell.angle_beta   90.00
_cell.angle_gamma   90.00
#
_symmetry.space_group_name_H-M   'P 1'
#
loop_
_entity.id
_entity.type
_entity.pdbx_description
1 polymer ?
#
loop_
_entity_poly.entity_id
_entity_poly.type
_entity_poly.pdbx_seq_one_letter_code
_entity_poly.pdbx_strand_id
1 'polypeptide(L)'
;MLKAYLENIKDISINDKEHTHRTALQNLLQAIKDNQDKQNKISIKQEPNNDKEGRGAPDFLITKDFLTLGYIENKRVNANLDNIITSDQILKYTKLSPNIILTDYLRFILLSLNDKNKIIICKEVKICSLDEIKSIVKNQSLLETKTKELNELFAIFFSKIPNPINSALDFANHLSLRTRILKDELLLSIENETLLSLFNTFKETLYKELSYEEFCDSFAQTLTYSLFLAKLNNDTAKEIDLNNAKKFIPKSFPLIRSMSGFLDDSFENLESIKWLLEEIISIINHIDITSIIKELNKTGKKDLFNRPTILSTHKDPYLHFYETFLASYDPKLREVRGVYYTPAPVVIFIINAIDEVLKQDFNQKKGLSEALDKNITLLDFATGTGTFLLEAFRKALEPINKNSVNYNPKALIDKFCGFEFLIAPYTIAHLKLSQSFKEEFNFPLNDNESLKIALTNTLYSKSITQEENSQNTLFTLADLTNEFKKAQKIKEEQILIITGNPPYSGASSNKGLYEDEIKISYGLEPSKANLNDEQKKWISSYLKEKSKQNTSTFKAIYEKHKLENEKNPKWLLDDYVKFIRFAQSKIDSQENGIFAFISNNGFLDNPTFRGMRYYLMQSFDKIYILNLHGDTRKKEKAPDGSKDDNVFDIMQGVSINIFIKQNSKAKNTKIYYHDLYGKRKDKYEFLYENDLNSIKWTLVKNNEPFYLFLPQNNDLLEEYNKSISVKDIFMLSSTGICTQRDSVAIQKTKQDIVNLVNDFCKLDEITLKEKYNIEKDGRDWQLSKAINSLKNTKGAFEQVAYRPFDFYWTYYNGESRAFMAYPRDEVMEHFLENKNIGLICDRGTKLNNIDNIFISNKIIDLHLVGSGSYIYPLYLYPTTRSKKFLKKENPNFNEENFTSKIENFKESFRTFIDELYKEKFSPEDILGYIYAVLFHKIYREKYLDFLKIDFPKILFVENKKTFKNLSKLGLKLINLHLLKNNELDFNVGEALFKDIKNKNFKIQKIKYNKDAKELFINESLYFNKVSPEIYEFKIGGYAVLDKYLKSHKEEDIDHKHFTLIIQTLDETLKIQDEISKINLS
;
A
#
# COMPACT_ATOMS: atom_id res chain seq x y z
N MET A 1 17.24 59.61 -10.43
CA MET A 1 17.01 58.43 -9.54
C MET A 1 18.30 57.93 -8.90
N LEU A 2 19.25 57.36 -9.64
CA LEU A 2 20.44 56.72 -9.06
C LEU A 2 21.31 57.68 -8.24
N LYS A 3 21.51 58.92 -8.70
CA LYS A 3 22.23 59.95 -7.95
C LYS A 3 21.61 60.23 -6.57
N ALA A 4 20.28 60.33 -6.49
CA ALA A 4 19.56 60.56 -5.24
C ALA A 4 19.64 59.34 -4.30
N TYR A 5 19.59 58.13 -4.86
CA TYR A 5 19.81 56.90 -4.09
C TYR A 5 21.21 56.86 -3.47
N LEU A 6 22.26 57.10 -4.26
CA LEU A 6 23.64 57.10 -3.78
C LEU A 6 23.93 58.22 -2.77
N GLU A 7 23.30 59.39 -2.90
CA GLU A 7 23.37 60.44 -1.88
C GLU A 7 22.74 60.03 -0.55
N ASN A 8 21.63 59.27 -0.59
CA ASN A 8 20.95 58.78 0.60
C ASN A 8 21.73 57.66 1.32
N ILE A 9 22.58 56.92 0.61
CA ILE A 9 23.42 55.84 1.19
C ILE A 9 24.91 56.19 1.23
N LYS A 10 25.29 57.46 1.05
CA LYS A 10 26.71 57.86 0.92
C LYS A 10 27.59 57.61 2.13
N ASP A 11 26.96 57.44 3.29
CA ASP A 11 27.61 57.15 4.56
C ASP A 11 27.32 55.70 5.04
N ILE A 12 26.85 54.83 4.13
CA ILE A 12 26.68 53.40 4.40
C ILE A 12 28.01 52.78 4.84
N SER A 13 27.95 51.92 5.84
CA SER A 13 29.10 51.26 6.45
C SER A 13 28.89 49.75 6.54
N ILE A 14 29.98 48.99 6.57
CA ILE A 14 29.95 47.53 6.79
C ILE A 14 29.35 47.18 8.17
N ASN A 15 29.41 48.13 9.12
CA ASN A 15 28.82 47.97 10.46
C ASN A 15 27.31 48.21 10.49
N ASP A 16 26.72 48.72 9.41
CA ASP A 16 25.28 48.94 9.34
C ASP A 16 24.53 47.59 9.33
N LYS A 17 23.36 47.59 9.96
CA LYS A 17 22.45 46.45 9.86
C LYS A 17 21.94 46.36 8.43
N GLU A 18 21.56 45.13 8.05
CA GLU A 18 21.04 44.80 6.72
C GLU A 18 19.91 45.71 6.25
N HIS A 19 19.10 46.24 7.18
CA HIS A 19 17.91 47.03 6.88
C HIS A 19 18.07 48.53 7.13
N THR A 20 19.26 48.99 7.58
CA THR A 20 19.49 50.41 7.92
C THR A 20 19.14 51.34 6.76
N HIS A 21 19.45 50.92 5.53
CA HIS A 21 19.25 51.73 4.31
C HIS A 21 18.10 51.24 3.43
N ARG A 22 17.23 50.37 3.96
CA ARG A 22 16.16 49.71 3.19
C ARG A 22 15.17 50.71 2.58
N THR A 23 14.87 51.82 3.27
CA THR A 23 14.03 52.91 2.76
C THR A 23 14.64 53.56 1.51
N ALA A 24 15.96 53.75 1.47
CA ALA A 24 16.63 54.30 0.29
C ALA A 24 16.52 53.34 -0.90
N LEU A 25 16.68 52.03 -0.66
CA LEU A 25 16.49 50.99 -1.67
C LEU A 25 15.03 50.95 -2.16
N GLN A 26 14.04 51.01 -1.26
CA GLN A 26 12.63 51.07 -1.64
C GLN A 26 12.33 52.27 -2.55
N ASN A 27 12.85 53.45 -2.22
CA ASN A 27 12.68 54.66 -3.05
C ASN A 27 13.32 54.50 -4.43
N LEU A 28 14.48 53.82 -4.53
CA LEU A 28 15.09 53.49 -5.82
C LEU A 28 14.18 52.54 -6.63
N LEU A 29 13.70 51.47 -6.01
CA LEU A 29 12.83 50.49 -6.65
C LEU A 29 11.53 51.13 -7.15
N GLN A 30 10.93 52.01 -6.35
CA GLN A 30 9.72 52.76 -6.73
C GLN A 30 10.01 53.69 -7.92
N ALA A 31 11.13 54.41 -7.91
CA ALA A 31 11.51 55.27 -9.03
C ALA A 31 11.80 54.48 -10.32
N ILE A 32 12.36 53.27 -10.23
CA ILE A 32 12.54 52.36 -11.37
C ILE A 32 11.18 51.90 -11.89
N LYS A 33 10.28 51.46 -10.99
CA LYS A 33 8.92 51.06 -11.33
C LYS A 33 8.18 52.18 -12.07
N ASP A 34 8.15 53.39 -11.53
CA ASP A 34 7.41 54.52 -12.11
C ASP A 34 7.93 54.90 -13.52
N ASN A 35 9.21 54.64 -13.80
CA ASN A 35 9.80 54.85 -15.12
C ASN A 35 9.37 53.78 -16.13
N GLN A 36 9.37 52.51 -15.71
CA GLN A 36 9.26 51.35 -16.60
C GLN A 36 7.84 50.77 -16.72
N ASP A 37 7.02 50.89 -15.67
CA ASP A 37 5.66 50.37 -15.59
C ASP A 37 4.62 51.50 -15.73
N LYS A 38 4.52 52.05 -16.94
CA LYS A 38 3.58 53.13 -17.26
C LYS A 38 2.11 52.75 -17.10
N GLN A 39 1.79 51.46 -17.01
CA GLN A 39 0.43 50.95 -16.81
C GLN A 39 0.11 50.75 -15.31
N ASN A 40 1.07 50.99 -14.41
CA ASN A 40 0.97 50.83 -12.96
C ASN A 40 0.39 49.46 -12.53
N LYS A 41 0.85 48.40 -13.20
CA LYS A 41 0.46 47.01 -12.94
C LYS A 41 1.34 46.30 -11.91
N ILE A 42 2.54 46.83 -11.67
CA ILE A 42 3.52 46.27 -10.75
C ILE A 42 3.30 46.85 -9.36
N SER A 43 3.38 46.05 -8.32
CA SER A 43 3.39 46.51 -6.92
C SER A 43 4.64 46.02 -6.21
N ILE A 44 5.15 46.85 -5.29
CA ILE A 44 6.33 46.56 -4.48
C ILE A 44 5.90 46.56 -3.02
N LYS A 45 5.84 45.39 -2.41
CA LYS A 45 5.57 45.24 -0.98
C LYS A 45 6.88 44.97 -0.26
N GLN A 46 7.21 45.83 0.70
CA GLN A 46 8.32 45.60 1.62
C GLN A 46 7.84 44.72 2.77
N GLU A 47 8.58 43.67 3.09
CA GLU A 47 8.27 42.77 4.21
C GLU A 47 9.01 43.21 5.48
N PRO A 48 8.42 43.02 6.69
CA PRO A 48 9.07 43.32 7.96
C PRO A 48 10.33 42.47 8.18
N ASN A 49 11.21 42.94 9.09
CA ASN A 49 12.46 42.25 9.42
C ASN A 49 12.17 40.90 10.09
N ASN A 50 12.37 39.81 9.38
CA ASN A 50 11.95 38.48 9.82
C ASN A 50 13.13 37.49 9.77
N ASP A 51 13.49 37.02 10.97
CA ASP A 51 14.37 35.89 11.31
C ASP A 51 15.85 35.94 10.86
N LYS A 52 16.77 35.67 11.80
CA LYS A 52 18.24 35.71 11.62
C LYS A 52 18.78 34.53 10.80
N GLU A 53 17.97 33.50 10.56
CA GLU A 53 18.39 32.20 10.00
C GLU A 53 18.01 32.01 8.52
N GLY A 54 17.56 33.05 7.80
CA GLY A 54 17.16 32.94 6.38
C GLY A 54 15.84 32.18 6.16
N ARG A 55 15.06 31.99 7.23
CA ARG A 55 13.74 31.34 7.19
C ARG A 55 12.60 32.29 6.84
N GLY A 56 12.81 33.59 7.00
CA GLY A 56 11.82 34.64 6.76
C GLY A 56 11.41 34.84 5.29
N ALA A 57 10.48 35.77 5.10
CA ALA A 57 10.08 36.25 3.78
C ALA A 57 11.23 37.00 3.09
N PRO A 58 11.27 37.03 1.74
CA PRO A 58 12.17 37.92 1.02
C PRO A 58 11.95 39.38 1.39
N ASP A 59 13.01 40.22 1.34
CA ASP A 59 12.91 41.65 1.72
C ASP A 59 11.82 42.42 0.96
N PHE A 60 11.67 42.13 -0.34
CA PHE A 60 10.62 42.69 -1.18
C PHE A 60 9.90 41.62 -2.01
N LEU A 61 8.58 41.64 -1.95
CA LEU A 61 7.69 40.93 -2.87
C LEU A 61 7.31 41.87 -4.01
N ILE A 62 7.52 41.42 -5.24
CA ILE A 62 7.10 42.14 -6.44
C ILE A 62 5.95 41.37 -7.07
N THR A 63 4.81 42.03 -7.23
CA THR A 63 3.63 41.46 -7.91
C THR A 63 3.33 42.22 -9.19
N LYS A 64 2.70 41.56 -10.16
CA LYS A 64 2.20 42.18 -11.39
C LYS A 64 0.79 41.65 -11.63
N ASP A 65 -0.18 42.56 -11.65
CA ASP A 65 -1.61 42.20 -11.66
C ASP A 65 -1.85 41.11 -10.60
N PHE A 66 -1.56 41.41 -9.32
CA PHE A 66 -1.67 40.54 -8.13
C PHE A 66 -0.86 39.22 -8.10
N LEU A 67 -0.35 38.73 -9.23
CA LEU A 67 0.47 37.53 -9.29
C LEU A 67 1.92 37.81 -8.89
N THR A 68 2.56 36.87 -8.19
CA THR A 68 3.99 36.96 -7.85
C THR A 68 4.85 37.04 -9.11
N LEU A 69 5.44 38.20 -9.35
CA LEU A 69 6.39 38.43 -10.45
C LEU A 69 7.78 37.94 -10.08
N GLY A 70 8.20 38.17 -8.83
CA GLY A 70 9.54 37.87 -8.36
C GLY A 70 9.82 38.47 -6.99
N TYR A 71 11.02 38.20 -6.49
CA TYR A 71 11.46 38.63 -5.17
C TYR A 71 12.75 39.45 -5.26
N ILE A 72 12.96 40.35 -4.31
CA ILE A 72 14.25 41.03 -4.13
C ILE A 72 14.73 40.74 -2.71
N GLU A 73 15.92 40.18 -2.61
CA GLU A 73 16.60 39.88 -1.37
C GLU A 73 17.81 40.82 -1.23
N ASN A 74 17.92 41.49 -0.11
CA ASN A 74 18.91 42.51 0.17
C ASN A 74 19.79 42.13 1.35
N LYS A 75 21.09 42.04 1.14
CA LYS A 75 22.09 41.77 2.17
C LYS A 75 22.83 43.03 2.60
N ARG A 76 23.64 42.90 3.65
CA ARG A 76 24.55 43.98 4.09
C ARG A 76 25.50 44.36 2.98
N VAL A 77 25.89 45.64 2.95
CA VAL A 77 26.86 46.14 1.97
C VAL A 77 28.16 45.34 1.99
N ASN A 78 28.71 45.03 0.81
CA ASN A 78 29.89 44.16 0.62
C ASN A 78 29.71 42.71 1.09
N ALA A 79 28.48 42.21 1.29
CA ALA A 79 28.25 40.79 1.52
C ALA A 79 28.75 39.94 0.33
N ASN A 80 29.27 38.74 0.61
CA ASN A 80 29.69 37.82 -0.45
C ASN A 80 28.48 37.19 -1.14
N LEU A 81 27.93 37.91 -2.12
CA LEU A 81 26.74 37.48 -2.86
C LEU A 81 26.98 36.16 -3.62
N ASP A 82 28.21 35.89 -4.09
CA ASP A 82 28.51 34.68 -4.85
C ASP A 82 28.32 33.40 -4.01
N ASN A 83 28.66 33.45 -2.71
CA ASN A 83 28.37 32.36 -1.77
C ASN A 83 26.87 32.26 -1.43
N ILE A 84 26.17 33.39 -1.40
CA ILE A 84 24.74 33.46 -0.99
C ILE A 84 23.82 32.94 -2.09
N ILE A 85 24.20 33.04 -3.36
CA ILE A 85 23.44 32.48 -4.51
C ILE A 85 23.14 30.99 -4.31
N THR A 86 24.04 30.24 -3.67
CA THR A 86 23.88 28.80 -3.41
C THR A 86 23.27 28.47 -2.05
N SER A 87 22.83 29.47 -1.28
CA SER A 87 22.23 29.24 0.04
C SER A 87 20.84 28.61 -0.06
N ASP A 88 20.46 27.88 1.01
CA ASP A 88 19.12 27.29 1.13
C ASP A 88 18.00 28.34 1.07
N GLN A 89 18.27 29.55 1.56
CA GLN A 89 17.35 30.70 1.47
C GLN A 89 17.02 31.05 0.01
N ILE A 90 18.03 31.23 -0.84
CA ILE A 90 17.82 31.56 -2.26
C ILE A 90 17.23 30.36 -3.02
N LEU A 91 17.63 29.14 -2.69
CA LEU A 91 17.02 27.92 -3.25
C LEU A 91 15.53 27.81 -2.91
N LYS A 92 15.12 28.18 -1.69
CA LYS A 92 13.70 28.24 -1.29
C LYS A 92 12.93 29.26 -2.11
N TYR A 93 13.45 30.49 -2.24
CA TYR A 93 12.75 31.55 -2.98
C TYR A 93 12.65 31.24 -4.47
N THR A 94 13.69 30.63 -5.07
CA THR A 94 13.67 30.27 -6.50
C THR A 94 12.64 29.19 -6.83
N LYS A 95 12.31 28.31 -5.87
CA LYS A 95 11.19 27.37 -6.01
C LYS A 95 9.85 28.11 -6.11
N LEU A 96 9.65 29.19 -5.34
CA LEU A 96 8.42 30.00 -5.34
C LEU A 96 8.29 30.88 -6.58
N SER A 97 9.37 31.55 -6.98
CA SER A 97 9.46 32.29 -8.24
C SER A 97 10.88 32.27 -8.79
N PRO A 98 11.09 31.82 -10.05
CA PRO A 98 12.41 31.78 -10.67
C PRO A 98 12.82 33.17 -11.22
N ASN A 99 12.48 34.25 -10.52
CA ASN A 99 12.77 35.63 -10.88
C ASN A 99 13.17 36.40 -9.61
N ILE A 100 14.48 36.44 -9.32
CA ILE A 100 14.98 36.97 -8.06
C ILE A 100 16.08 37.98 -8.30
N ILE A 101 16.06 39.11 -7.61
CA ILE A 101 17.20 40.01 -7.54
C ILE A 101 17.85 39.87 -6.16
N LEU A 102 19.14 39.52 -6.14
CA LEU A 102 19.98 39.55 -4.95
C LEU A 102 20.82 40.83 -4.97
N THR A 103 20.82 41.61 -3.89
CA THR A 103 21.56 42.87 -3.83
C THR A 103 22.24 43.11 -2.49
N ASP A 104 23.34 43.86 -2.48
CA ASP A 104 24.02 44.37 -1.28
C ASP A 104 24.01 45.90 -1.23
N TYR A 105 22.98 46.52 -1.80
CA TYR A 105 22.85 47.96 -2.10
C TYR A 105 23.70 48.49 -3.26
N LEU A 106 24.85 47.89 -3.58
CA LEU A 106 25.79 48.39 -4.60
C LEU A 106 25.94 47.45 -5.80
N ARG A 107 25.69 46.15 -5.63
CA ARG A 107 25.71 45.10 -6.65
C ARG A 107 24.32 44.46 -6.72
N PHE A 108 23.76 44.36 -7.92
CA PHE A 108 22.45 43.77 -8.18
C PHE A 108 22.63 42.56 -9.12
N ILE A 109 22.17 41.39 -8.71
CA ILE A 109 22.29 40.13 -9.45
C ILE A 109 20.89 39.58 -9.72
N LEU A 110 20.50 39.50 -10.99
CA LEU A 110 19.26 38.87 -11.42
C LEU A 110 19.49 37.36 -11.61
N LEU A 111 18.73 36.56 -10.88
CA LEU A 111 18.80 35.10 -10.84
C LEU A 111 17.56 34.46 -11.47
N SER A 112 17.75 33.33 -12.14
CA SER A 112 16.68 32.46 -12.64
C SER A 112 17.06 30.98 -12.60
N LEU A 113 16.18 30.09 -13.07
CA LEU A 113 16.44 28.65 -13.19
C LEU A 113 16.62 28.25 -14.66
N ASN A 114 17.55 27.35 -14.94
CA ASN A 114 17.67 26.70 -16.25
C ASN A 114 16.75 25.46 -16.37
N ASP A 115 16.76 24.80 -17.54
CA ASP A 115 15.97 23.58 -17.82
C ASP A 115 16.28 22.39 -16.90
N LYS A 116 17.38 22.45 -16.16
CA LYS A 116 17.78 21.45 -15.15
C LYS A 116 17.49 21.89 -13.72
N ASN A 117 16.66 22.93 -13.53
CA ASN A 117 16.33 23.53 -12.22
C ASN A 117 17.56 23.98 -11.41
N LYS A 118 18.63 24.41 -12.08
CA LYS A 118 19.80 25.02 -11.43
C LYS A 118 19.76 26.54 -11.55
N ILE A 119 20.19 27.23 -10.50
CA ILE A 119 20.29 28.70 -10.47
C ILE A 119 21.32 29.17 -11.51
N ILE A 120 20.94 30.21 -12.26
CA ILE A 120 21.80 30.91 -13.22
C ILE A 120 21.72 32.42 -12.98
N ILE A 121 22.85 33.11 -13.22
CA ILE A 121 22.91 34.57 -13.24
C ILE A 121 22.49 35.03 -14.64
N CYS A 122 21.36 35.76 -14.71
CA CYS A 122 20.83 36.29 -15.97
C CYS A 122 21.48 37.63 -16.32
N LYS A 123 21.67 38.50 -15.33
CA LYS A 123 22.33 39.80 -15.47
C LYS A 123 22.89 40.24 -14.13
N GLU A 124 24.03 40.91 -14.16
CA GLU A 124 24.66 41.50 -12.99
C GLU A 124 25.00 42.96 -13.26
N VAL A 125 24.73 43.83 -12.30
CA VAL A 125 25.10 45.25 -12.35
C VAL A 125 25.77 45.63 -11.05
N LYS A 126 27.07 45.94 -11.11
CA LYS A 126 27.81 46.57 -10.02
C LYS A 126 27.85 48.08 -10.24
N ILE A 127 27.24 48.84 -9.33
CA ILE A 127 27.20 50.31 -9.38
C ILE A 127 28.59 50.87 -9.06
N CYS A 128 29.15 50.51 -7.91
CA CYS A 128 30.50 50.87 -7.45
C CYS A 128 30.99 49.95 -6.34
N SER A 129 32.25 50.13 -5.91
CA SER A 129 32.69 49.68 -4.59
C SER A 129 32.31 50.69 -3.50
N LEU A 130 32.34 50.25 -2.23
CA LEU A 130 31.95 51.07 -1.07
C LEU A 130 32.71 52.39 -0.97
N ASP A 131 34.02 52.39 -1.23
CA ASP A 131 34.88 53.58 -1.12
C ASP A 131 34.65 54.59 -2.26
N GLU A 132 33.95 54.18 -3.32
CA GLU A 132 33.73 54.98 -4.54
C GLU A 132 32.39 55.70 -4.55
N ILE A 133 31.50 55.51 -3.56
CA ILE A 133 30.16 56.11 -3.59
C ILE A 133 30.24 57.65 -3.73
N LYS A 134 31.11 58.29 -2.94
CA LYS A 134 31.29 59.76 -2.94
C LYS A 134 31.92 60.27 -4.23
N SER A 135 32.71 59.46 -4.94
CA SER A 135 33.32 59.84 -6.21
C SER A 135 32.37 59.67 -7.39
N ILE A 136 31.59 58.57 -7.42
CA ILE A 136 30.56 58.30 -8.44
C ILE A 136 29.50 59.38 -8.47
N VAL A 137 29.03 59.84 -7.30
CA VAL A 137 27.97 60.88 -7.22
C VAL A 137 28.37 62.18 -7.93
N LYS A 138 29.68 62.45 -8.06
CA LYS A 138 30.24 63.61 -8.76
C LYS A 138 30.52 63.35 -10.25
N ASN A 139 30.50 62.10 -10.71
CA ASN A 139 30.78 61.71 -12.09
C ASN A 139 29.48 61.46 -12.88
N GLN A 140 29.04 62.48 -13.60
CA GLN A 140 27.76 62.46 -14.33
C GLN A 140 27.70 61.38 -15.43
N SER A 141 28.79 61.19 -16.19
CA SER A 141 28.84 60.20 -17.28
C SER A 141 28.75 58.77 -16.75
N LEU A 142 29.45 58.47 -15.65
CA LEU A 142 29.39 57.14 -15.03
C LEU A 142 28.02 56.86 -14.40
N LEU A 143 27.38 57.86 -13.77
CA LEU A 143 26.02 57.77 -13.26
C LEU A 143 25.00 57.45 -14.36
N GLU A 144 25.12 58.06 -15.54
CA GLU A 144 24.25 57.80 -16.69
C GLU A 144 24.40 56.36 -17.20
N THR A 145 25.64 55.89 -17.36
CA THR A 145 25.93 54.50 -17.75
C THR A 145 25.36 53.50 -16.76
N LYS A 146 25.62 53.68 -15.45
CA LYS A 146 25.10 52.78 -14.40
C LYS A 146 23.59 52.84 -14.26
N THR A 147 22.97 54.01 -14.47
CA THR A 147 21.52 54.14 -14.53
C THR A 147 20.95 53.32 -15.69
N LYS A 148 21.58 53.34 -16.86
CA LYS A 148 21.17 52.54 -18.01
C LYS A 148 21.30 51.04 -17.75
N GLU A 149 22.44 50.57 -17.25
CA GLU A 149 22.67 49.16 -16.90
C GLU A 149 21.62 48.65 -15.90
N LEU A 150 21.37 49.42 -14.84
CA LEU A 150 20.38 49.08 -13.81
C LEU A 150 18.96 49.05 -14.40
N ASN A 151 18.61 50.02 -15.23
CA ASN A 151 17.32 50.04 -15.92
C ASN A 151 17.15 48.81 -16.82
N GLU A 152 18.19 48.38 -17.54
CA GLU A 152 18.11 47.17 -18.36
C GLU A 152 17.94 45.89 -17.51
N LEU A 153 18.58 45.80 -16.34
CA LEU A 153 18.39 44.67 -15.42
C LEU A 153 16.94 44.58 -14.95
N PHE A 154 16.36 45.70 -14.50
CA PHE A 154 14.97 45.74 -14.05
C PHE A 154 13.97 45.59 -15.20
N ALA A 155 14.33 46.01 -16.42
CA ALA A 155 13.50 45.76 -17.60
C ALA A 155 13.39 44.25 -17.88
N ILE A 156 14.48 43.49 -17.74
CA ILE A 156 14.44 42.03 -17.83
C ILE A 156 13.56 41.45 -16.71
N PHE A 157 13.76 41.87 -15.46
CA PHE A 157 12.98 41.41 -14.31
C PHE A 157 11.47 41.69 -14.45
N PHE A 158 11.08 42.89 -14.90
CA PHE A 158 9.69 43.32 -15.11
C PHE A 158 9.05 42.77 -16.39
N SER A 159 9.86 42.37 -17.37
CA SER A 159 9.36 41.74 -18.61
C SER A 159 8.84 40.32 -18.38
N LYS A 160 9.24 39.66 -17.28
CA LYS A 160 8.77 38.32 -16.95
C LYS A 160 7.25 38.31 -16.79
N ILE A 161 6.62 37.28 -17.33
CA ILE A 161 5.17 37.08 -17.21
C ILE A 161 4.97 36.14 -16.02
N PRO A 162 4.28 36.57 -14.95
CA PRO A 162 3.90 35.67 -13.87
C PRO A 162 3.08 34.50 -14.42
N ASN A 163 3.21 33.32 -13.80
CA ASN A 163 2.37 32.18 -14.17
C ASN A 163 0.90 32.51 -13.84
N PRO A 164 -0.01 32.49 -14.83
CA PRO A 164 -1.40 32.79 -14.58
C PRO A 164 -2.11 31.63 -13.87
N ILE A 165 -3.13 31.96 -13.07
CA ILE A 165 -3.98 30.98 -12.40
C ILE A 165 -5.30 30.91 -13.17
N ASN A 166 -5.31 30.13 -14.26
CA ASN A 166 -6.45 30.08 -15.18
C ASN A 166 -7.29 28.81 -15.04
N SER A 167 -6.78 27.81 -14.32
CA SER A 167 -7.45 26.53 -14.12
C SER A 167 -7.38 26.07 -12.66
N ALA A 168 -8.22 25.10 -12.31
CA ALA A 168 -8.16 24.43 -11.02
C ALA A 168 -6.81 23.72 -10.78
N LEU A 169 -6.18 23.20 -11.84
CA LEU A 169 -4.86 22.58 -11.77
C LEU A 169 -3.76 23.61 -11.50
N ASP A 170 -3.80 24.77 -12.16
CA ASP A 170 -2.84 25.86 -11.90
C ASP A 170 -2.98 26.32 -10.44
N PHE A 171 -4.20 26.53 -9.99
CA PHE A 171 -4.48 26.92 -8.60
C PHE A 171 -3.95 25.89 -7.60
N ALA A 172 -4.21 24.59 -7.83
CA ALA A 172 -3.69 23.50 -7.02
C ALA A 172 -2.16 23.45 -6.98
N ASN A 173 -1.48 23.65 -8.12
CA ASN A 173 -0.02 23.69 -8.20
C ASN A 173 0.59 24.86 -7.41
N HIS A 174 -0.03 26.03 -7.51
CA HIS A 174 0.41 27.23 -6.80
C HIS A 174 0.25 27.11 -5.28
N LEU A 175 -0.85 26.52 -4.81
CA LEU A 175 -1.09 26.24 -3.40
C LEU A 175 -0.17 25.13 -2.88
N SER A 176 -0.09 24.00 -3.57
CA SER A 176 0.63 22.82 -3.10
C SER A 176 2.11 23.09 -2.84
N LEU A 177 2.74 23.91 -3.68
CA LEU A 177 4.12 24.34 -3.51
C LEU A 177 4.32 25.10 -2.19
N ARG A 178 3.46 26.06 -1.89
CA ARG A 178 3.55 26.87 -0.67
C ARG A 178 3.21 26.04 0.56
N THR A 179 2.24 25.15 0.47
CA THR A 179 1.91 24.22 1.56
C THR A 179 3.07 23.30 1.88
N ARG A 180 3.86 22.84 0.90
CA ARG A 180 5.05 22.00 1.16
C ARG A 180 6.12 22.78 1.94
N ILE A 181 6.36 24.03 1.55
CA ILE A 181 7.31 24.88 2.26
C ILE A 181 6.78 25.19 3.67
N LEU A 182 5.48 25.43 3.82
CA LEU A 182 4.83 25.60 5.12
C LEU A 182 5.02 24.37 6.02
N LYS A 183 4.89 23.15 5.48
CA LYS A 183 5.21 21.91 6.20
C LYS A 183 6.68 21.90 6.64
N ASP A 184 7.60 22.20 5.74
CA ASP A 184 9.04 22.16 6.03
C ASP A 184 9.41 23.17 7.13
N GLU A 185 8.84 24.38 7.10
CA GLU A 185 9.03 25.38 8.16
C GLU A 185 8.41 24.93 9.49
N LEU A 186 7.21 24.33 9.47
CA LEU A 186 6.60 23.73 10.68
C LEU A 186 7.48 22.63 11.29
N LEU A 187 8.15 21.82 10.47
CA LEU A 187 9.10 20.80 10.97
C LEU A 187 10.31 21.44 11.66
N LEU A 188 10.83 22.53 11.10
CA LEU A 188 11.99 23.24 11.63
C LEU A 188 11.66 24.02 12.92
N SER A 189 10.39 24.34 13.15
CA SER A 189 9.90 25.03 14.35
C SER A 189 9.57 24.08 15.52
N ILE A 190 10.20 22.91 15.60
CA ILE A 190 9.93 21.91 16.66
C ILE A 190 10.17 22.40 18.09
N GLU A 191 11.04 23.40 18.25
CA GLU A 191 11.36 24.04 19.53
C GLU A 191 10.27 25.01 20.02
N ASN A 192 9.29 25.35 19.17
CA ASN A 192 8.18 26.21 19.57
C ASN A 192 7.23 25.47 20.52
N GLU A 193 7.13 25.95 21.76
CA GLU A 193 6.35 25.31 22.83
C GLU A 193 4.87 25.15 22.47
N THR A 194 4.27 26.14 21.79
CA THR A 194 2.86 26.10 21.37
C THR A 194 2.62 25.01 20.33
N LEU A 195 3.49 24.91 19.32
CA LEU A 195 3.40 23.89 18.27
C LEU A 195 3.67 22.49 18.82
N LEU A 196 4.63 22.34 19.74
CA LEU A 196 4.93 21.08 20.39
C LEU A 196 3.78 20.63 21.31
N SER A 197 3.17 21.56 22.03
CA SER A 197 1.97 21.31 22.85
C SER A 197 0.77 20.89 22.01
N LEU A 198 0.57 21.54 20.85
CA LEU A 198 -0.44 21.17 19.87
C LEU A 198 -0.20 19.75 19.37
N PHE A 199 1.01 19.43 18.92
CA PHE A 199 1.41 18.09 18.51
C PHE A 199 1.13 17.05 19.61
N ASN A 200 1.54 17.31 20.85
CA ASN A 200 1.33 16.38 21.96
C ASN A 200 -0.16 16.15 22.25
N THR A 201 -0.98 17.19 22.13
CA THR A 201 -2.44 17.07 22.28
C THR A 201 -3.04 16.21 21.16
N PHE A 202 -2.64 16.43 19.90
CA PHE A 202 -3.05 15.61 18.77
C PHE A 202 -2.61 14.15 18.91
N LYS A 203 -1.39 13.92 19.38
CA LYS A 203 -0.83 12.59 19.61
C LYS A 203 -1.56 11.83 20.71
N GLU A 204 -1.92 12.48 21.81
CA GLU A 204 -2.67 11.84 22.89
C GLU A 204 -4.15 11.58 22.53
N THR A 205 -4.76 12.45 21.72
CA THR A 205 -6.18 12.34 21.32
C THR A 205 -6.41 11.43 20.11
N LEU A 206 -5.56 11.47 19.09
CA LEU A 206 -5.77 10.68 17.86
C LEU A 206 -5.12 9.30 17.93
N TYR A 207 -3.80 9.26 18.12
CA TYR A 207 -3.02 8.03 18.32
C TYR A 207 -1.59 8.31 18.78
N LYS A 208 -1.12 7.50 19.75
CA LYS A 208 0.19 7.68 20.40
C LYS A 208 1.40 7.50 19.49
N GLU A 209 1.24 6.88 18.32
CA GLU A 209 2.34 6.64 17.38
C GLU A 209 2.46 7.76 16.32
N LEU A 210 1.68 8.85 16.43
CA LEU A 210 1.76 10.00 15.51
C LEU A 210 3.18 10.60 15.54
N SER A 211 3.83 10.59 14.37
CA SER A 211 5.12 11.25 14.22
C SER A 211 4.94 12.76 14.06
N TYR A 212 5.96 13.52 14.46
CA TYR A 212 5.93 14.98 14.32
C TYR A 212 5.83 15.42 12.86
N GLU A 213 6.51 14.70 11.96
CA GLU A 213 6.46 14.96 10.52
C GLU A 213 5.05 14.76 9.94
N GLU A 214 4.38 13.66 10.28
CA GLU A 214 2.99 13.39 9.85
C GLU A 214 2.02 14.46 10.37
N PHE A 215 2.25 14.94 11.60
CA PHE A 215 1.51 16.04 12.18
C PHE A 215 1.71 17.34 11.39
N CYS A 216 2.96 17.77 11.16
CA CYS A 216 3.26 19.00 10.42
C CYS A 216 2.68 18.96 8.99
N ASP A 217 2.78 17.81 8.32
CA ASP A 217 2.21 17.60 6.99
C ASP A 217 0.69 17.77 6.97
N SER A 218 0.00 17.08 7.88
CA SER A 218 -1.46 17.17 7.98
C SER A 218 -1.91 18.56 8.42
N PHE A 219 -1.15 19.20 9.32
CA PHE A 219 -1.45 20.53 9.83
C PHE A 219 -1.30 21.60 8.73
N ALA A 220 -0.22 21.56 7.94
CA ALA A 220 -0.02 22.48 6.81
C ALA A 220 -1.13 22.38 5.76
N GLN A 221 -1.52 21.16 5.39
CA GLN A 221 -2.63 20.91 4.46
C GLN A 221 -3.94 21.48 5.00
N THR A 222 -4.20 21.29 6.30
CA THR A 222 -5.45 21.74 6.93
C THR A 222 -5.51 23.26 7.03
N LEU A 223 -4.41 23.93 7.39
CA LEU A 223 -4.34 25.39 7.38
C LEU A 223 -4.54 25.96 5.97
N THR A 224 -3.98 25.33 4.94
CA THR A 224 -4.20 25.77 3.55
C THR A 224 -5.68 25.63 3.17
N TYR A 225 -6.30 24.51 3.52
CA TYR A 225 -7.71 24.26 3.25
C TYR A 225 -8.65 25.15 4.04
N SER A 226 -8.31 25.50 5.28
CA SER A 226 -9.12 26.38 6.12
C SER A 226 -9.22 27.79 5.52
N LEU A 227 -8.12 28.30 4.97
CA LEU A 227 -8.07 29.59 4.27
C LEU A 227 -8.89 29.55 2.97
N PHE A 228 -8.80 28.44 2.22
CA PHE A 228 -9.63 28.28 1.03
C PHE A 228 -11.12 28.20 1.38
N LEU A 229 -11.47 27.50 2.45
CA LEU A 229 -12.82 27.42 2.98
C LEU A 229 -13.35 28.77 3.45
N ALA A 230 -12.52 29.58 4.09
CA ALA A 230 -12.86 30.94 4.49
C ALA A 230 -13.22 31.79 3.25
N LYS A 231 -12.45 31.72 2.16
CA LYS A 231 -12.77 32.41 0.90
C LYS A 231 -14.09 31.94 0.30
N LEU A 232 -14.40 30.65 0.39
CA LEU A 232 -15.61 30.07 -0.17
C LEU A 232 -16.89 30.50 0.55
N ASN A 233 -16.82 30.75 1.86
CA ASN A 233 -17.95 31.21 2.68
C ASN A 233 -17.94 32.72 2.89
N ASN A 234 -17.03 33.43 2.25
CA ASN A 234 -16.97 34.87 2.32
C ASN A 234 -17.98 35.49 1.35
N ASP A 235 -19.18 35.74 1.86
CA ASP A 235 -20.26 36.42 1.13
C ASP A 235 -20.06 37.96 1.07
N THR A 236 -18.91 38.47 1.55
CA THR A 236 -18.57 39.90 1.51
C THR A 236 -17.61 40.20 0.35
N ALA A 237 -17.64 41.43 -0.18
CA ALA A 237 -16.66 41.88 -1.17
C ALA A 237 -15.24 42.10 -0.59
N LYS A 238 -15.04 41.83 0.70
CA LYS A 238 -13.77 42.05 1.39
C LYS A 238 -12.83 40.86 1.18
N GLU A 239 -11.54 41.12 1.02
CA GLU A 239 -10.53 40.05 1.00
C GLU A 239 -10.41 39.33 2.36
N ILE A 240 -10.07 38.04 2.32
CA ILE A 240 -9.73 37.31 3.54
C ILE A 240 -8.30 37.67 3.97
N ASP A 241 -8.08 37.75 5.28
CA ASP A 241 -6.77 37.97 5.89
C ASP A 241 -6.63 37.10 7.15
N LEU A 242 -5.44 37.05 7.76
CA LEU A 242 -5.20 36.22 8.95
C LEU A 242 -6.11 36.58 10.13
N ASN A 243 -6.55 37.83 10.25
CA ASN A 243 -7.37 38.31 11.37
C ASN A 243 -8.87 38.07 11.15
N ASN A 244 -9.30 37.91 9.89
CA ASN A 244 -10.71 37.81 9.52
C ASN A 244 -11.10 36.42 8.99
N ALA A 245 -10.15 35.60 8.53
CA ALA A 245 -10.42 34.31 7.89
C ALA A 245 -11.25 33.39 8.79
N LYS A 246 -10.94 33.34 10.08
CA LYS A 246 -11.66 32.55 11.09
C LYS A 246 -13.16 32.88 11.17
N LYS A 247 -13.57 34.12 10.86
CA LYS A 247 -14.98 34.55 10.88
C LYS A 247 -15.78 33.92 9.74
N PHE A 248 -15.12 33.58 8.63
CA PHE A 248 -15.74 32.95 7.48
C PHE A 248 -15.65 31.42 7.53
N ILE A 249 -15.00 30.84 8.53
CA ILE A 249 -15.02 29.40 8.76
C ILE A 249 -16.27 29.06 9.60
N PRO A 250 -17.20 28.23 9.11
CA PRO A 250 -18.43 27.94 9.85
C PRO A 250 -18.14 27.26 11.19
N LYS A 251 -18.92 27.59 12.23
CA LYS A 251 -18.73 27.03 13.59
C LYS A 251 -18.96 25.52 13.67
N SER A 252 -19.66 24.95 12.69
CA SER A 252 -19.84 23.51 12.52
C SER A 252 -18.55 22.74 12.19
N PHE A 253 -17.42 23.44 11.96
CA PHE A 253 -16.09 22.87 11.70
C PHE A 253 -15.13 23.12 12.88
N PRO A 254 -15.33 22.46 14.04
CA PRO A 254 -14.64 22.78 15.28
C PRO A 254 -13.12 22.65 15.16
N LEU A 255 -12.64 21.58 14.52
CA LEU A 255 -11.22 21.34 14.33
C LEU A 255 -10.53 22.40 13.47
N ILE A 256 -11.12 22.73 12.31
CA ILE A 256 -10.58 23.74 11.38
C ILE A 256 -10.52 25.09 12.08
N ARG A 257 -11.57 25.43 12.84
CA ARG A 257 -11.66 26.68 13.60
C ARG A 257 -10.66 26.72 14.75
N SER A 258 -10.45 25.60 15.45
CA SER A 258 -9.43 25.43 16.49
C SER A 258 -8.02 25.60 15.91
N MET A 259 -7.73 24.95 14.78
CA MET A 259 -6.46 25.11 14.06
C MET A 259 -6.26 26.53 13.53
N SER A 260 -7.31 27.20 13.06
CA SER A 260 -7.22 28.62 12.69
C SER A 260 -7.02 29.54 13.90
N GLY A 261 -7.37 29.11 15.12
CA GLY A 261 -7.11 29.85 16.35
C GLY A 261 -5.61 29.95 16.69
N PHE A 262 -4.77 29.05 16.14
CA PHE A 262 -3.32 29.22 16.13
C PHE A 262 -2.87 30.54 15.48
N LEU A 263 -3.70 31.11 14.59
CA LEU A 263 -3.43 32.36 13.89
C LEU A 263 -3.73 33.60 14.73
N ASP A 264 -4.49 33.48 15.83
CA ASP A 264 -5.02 34.63 16.56
C ASP A 264 -4.02 35.22 17.58
N ASP A 265 -3.25 34.40 18.31
CA ASP A 265 -2.57 34.85 19.55
C ASP A 265 -1.07 34.45 19.69
N SER A 266 -0.43 33.80 18.71
CA SER A 266 0.91 33.21 18.94
C SER A 266 1.84 33.19 17.71
N PHE A 267 2.13 34.35 17.11
CA PHE A 267 3.21 34.44 16.12
C PHE A 267 4.59 34.72 16.72
N GLU A 268 4.74 34.78 18.05
CA GLU A 268 6.07 34.93 18.66
C GLU A 268 6.99 33.79 18.21
N ASN A 269 8.04 34.14 17.46
CA ASN A 269 9.01 33.21 16.86
C ASN A 269 8.43 32.28 15.77
N LEU A 270 7.35 32.68 15.09
CA LEU A 270 6.74 31.95 13.95
C LEU A 270 6.54 32.85 12.72
N GLU A 271 7.37 33.87 12.55
CA GLU A 271 7.32 34.80 11.43
C GLU A 271 7.50 34.09 10.08
N SER A 272 8.30 33.00 10.03
CA SER A 272 8.50 32.15 8.85
C SER A 272 7.22 31.41 8.41
N ILE A 273 6.31 31.13 9.32
CA ILE A 273 5.02 30.50 9.03
C ILE A 273 4.01 31.56 8.56
N LYS A 274 4.00 32.72 9.25
CA LYS A 274 3.07 33.82 8.99
C LYS A 274 3.11 34.26 7.53
N TRP A 275 4.30 34.54 6.99
CA TRP A 275 4.42 35.04 5.62
C TRP A 275 3.99 34.02 4.57
N LEU A 276 4.21 32.73 4.81
CA LEU A 276 3.75 31.67 3.91
C LEU A 276 2.22 31.59 3.88
N LEU A 277 1.56 31.78 5.02
CA LEU A 277 0.11 31.87 5.09
C LEU A 277 -0.42 33.12 4.39
N GLU A 278 0.26 34.27 4.50
CA GLU A 278 -0.09 35.49 3.76
C GLU A 278 0.07 35.31 2.23
N GLU A 279 1.12 34.60 1.78
CA GLU A 279 1.29 34.21 0.37
C GLU A 279 0.15 33.30 -0.12
N ILE A 280 -0.25 32.31 0.69
CA ILE A 280 -1.39 31.44 0.40
C ILE A 280 -2.69 32.25 0.30
N ILE A 281 -2.93 33.17 1.25
CA ILE A 281 -4.09 34.07 1.25
C ILE A 281 -4.11 34.96 0.02
N SER A 282 -2.96 35.53 -0.36
CA SER A 282 -2.82 36.39 -1.53
C SER A 282 -3.29 35.67 -2.79
N ILE A 283 -2.85 34.43 -2.99
CA ILE A 283 -3.29 33.59 -4.10
C ILE A 283 -4.80 33.37 -4.04
N ILE A 284 -5.30 32.90 -2.89
CA ILE A 284 -6.73 32.57 -2.70
C ILE A 284 -7.63 33.79 -2.94
N ASN A 285 -7.20 34.99 -2.57
CA ASN A 285 -8.00 36.21 -2.76
C ASN A 285 -8.21 36.58 -4.23
N HIS A 286 -7.23 36.28 -5.08
CA HIS A 286 -7.17 36.74 -6.46
C HIS A 286 -7.52 35.68 -7.51
N ILE A 287 -8.06 34.53 -7.09
CA ILE A 287 -8.59 33.54 -8.03
C ILE A 287 -10.00 33.91 -8.51
N ASP A 288 -10.31 33.58 -9.76
CA ASP A 288 -11.71 33.50 -10.21
C ASP A 288 -12.34 32.19 -9.72
N ILE A 289 -12.87 32.25 -8.51
CA ILE A 289 -13.50 31.10 -7.86
C ILE A 289 -14.71 30.59 -8.64
N THR A 290 -15.39 31.46 -9.37
CA THR A 290 -16.56 31.09 -10.19
C THR A 290 -16.13 30.25 -11.38
N SER A 291 -15.06 30.65 -12.07
CA SER A 291 -14.47 29.88 -13.17
C SER A 291 -13.92 28.53 -12.69
N ILE A 292 -13.16 28.53 -11.59
CA ILE A 292 -12.59 27.31 -10.99
C ILE A 292 -13.71 26.34 -10.58
N ILE A 293 -14.73 26.81 -9.86
CA ILE A 293 -15.89 25.99 -9.50
C ILE A 293 -16.60 25.49 -10.76
N LYS A 294 -16.77 26.32 -11.80
CA LYS A 294 -17.41 25.92 -13.05
C LYS A 294 -16.60 24.86 -13.81
N GLU A 295 -15.28 24.93 -13.80
CA GLU A 295 -14.36 23.94 -14.38
C GLU A 295 -14.43 22.61 -13.63
N LEU A 296 -14.27 22.64 -12.30
CA LEU A 296 -14.36 21.45 -11.44
C LEU A 296 -15.71 20.75 -11.60
N ASN A 297 -16.78 21.54 -11.75
CA ASN A 297 -18.12 21.04 -12.03
C ASN A 297 -18.32 20.51 -13.46
N LYS A 298 -17.45 20.82 -14.44
CA LYS A 298 -17.50 20.19 -15.76
C LYS A 298 -16.87 18.79 -15.72
N THR A 299 -15.78 18.64 -14.97
CA THR A 299 -15.04 17.39 -14.81
C THR A 299 -15.84 16.34 -14.03
N GLY A 300 -16.65 16.76 -13.06
CA GLY A 300 -17.48 15.87 -12.22
C GLY A 300 -18.84 15.43 -12.78
N LYS A 301 -19.23 15.85 -14.01
CA LYS A 301 -20.62 15.71 -14.52
C LYS A 301 -21.07 14.31 -14.89
N LYS A 302 -20.15 13.35 -15.02
CA LYS A 302 -20.38 12.14 -15.80
C LYS A 302 -19.63 10.95 -15.20
N ASP A 303 -20.33 9.84 -14.95
CA ASP A 303 -19.66 8.55 -14.72
C ASP A 303 -18.97 8.07 -16.01
N LEU A 304 -18.35 6.89 -15.95
CA LEU A 304 -17.83 6.14 -17.10
C LEU A 304 -18.87 5.92 -18.23
N PHE A 305 -20.15 6.22 -18.01
CA PHE A 305 -21.26 6.07 -18.97
C PHE A 305 -21.80 7.39 -19.49
N ASN A 306 -21.17 8.51 -19.17
CA ASN A 306 -21.71 9.83 -19.47
C ASN A 306 -23.10 10.11 -18.85
N ARG A 307 -23.53 9.31 -17.86
CA ARG A 307 -24.76 9.55 -17.10
C ARG A 307 -24.49 10.63 -16.06
N PRO A 308 -25.49 11.46 -15.73
CA PRO A 308 -25.45 12.22 -14.49
C PRO A 308 -25.36 11.20 -13.35
N THR A 309 -24.22 11.09 -12.69
CA THR A 309 -24.11 10.34 -11.44
C THR A 309 -24.99 11.03 -10.40
N ILE A 310 -25.59 10.28 -9.48
CA ILE A 310 -26.31 10.84 -8.32
C ILE A 310 -25.35 11.66 -7.42
N LEU A 311 -24.04 11.38 -7.50
CA LEU A 311 -22.98 12.23 -6.94
C LEU A 311 -22.68 13.50 -7.76
N SER A 312 -23.15 13.60 -9.00
CA SER A 312 -22.97 14.73 -9.95
C SER A 312 -24.26 15.51 -10.25
N THR A 313 -25.43 15.06 -9.77
CA THR A 313 -26.62 15.91 -9.72
C THR A 313 -26.38 17.13 -8.81
N HIS A 314 -25.39 17.05 -7.92
CA HIS A 314 -24.90 18.17 -7.12
C HIS A 314 -23.39 18.31 -7.26
N LYS A 315 -22.99 19.48 -7.76
CA LYS A 315 -21.63 20.01 -7.91
C LYS A 315 -20.79 19.73 -6.64
N ASP A 316 -19.82 18.81 -6.68
CA ASP A 316 -18.81 18.66 -5.61
C ASP A 316 -17.44 19.18 -6.07
N PRO A 317 -17.33 20.49 -6.38
CA PRO A 317 -16.08 21.08 -6.84
C PRO A 317 -15.01 21.02 -5.74
N TYR A 318 -15.42 20.93 -4.48
CA TYR A 318 -14.53 20.92 -3.33
C TYR A 318 -13.74 19.61 -3.23
N LEU A 319 -14.42 18.47 -3.41
CA LEU A 319 -13.78 17.17 -3.50
C LEU A 319 -12.80 17.12 -4.67
N HIS A 320 -13.23 17.55 -5.86
CA HIS A 320 -12.38 17.53 -7.05
C HIS A 320 -11.17 18.47 -6.94
N PHE A 321 -11.33 19.61 -6.28
CA PHE A 321 -10.21 20.49 -5.99
C PHE A 321 -9.23 19.84 -5.03
N TYR A 322 -9.71 19.14 -4.01
CA TYR A 322 -8.88 18.37 -3.08
C TYR A 322 -8.11 17.24 -3.76
N GLU A 323 -8.73 16.52 -4.69
CA GLU A 323 -8.03 15.55 -5.53
C GLU A 323 -6.91 16.18 -6.34
N THR A 324 -7.20 17.32 -6.97
CA THR A 324 -6.25 18.05 -7.80
C THR A 324 -5.10 18.58 -6.95
N PHE A 325 -5.40 19.17 -5.79
CA PHE A 325 -4.42 19.66 -4.82
C PHE A 325 -3.52 18.54 -4.30
N LEU A 326 -4.08 17.41 -3.84
CA LEU A 326 -3.28 16.30 -3.33
C LEU A 326 -2.36 15.70 -4.40
N ALA A 327 -2.87 15.54 -5.62
CA ALA A 327 -2.08 15.06 -6.75
C ALA A 327 -0.89 16.01 -7.03
N SER A 328 -1.09 17.32 -6.90
CA SER A 328 -0.04 18.31 -7.04
C SER A 328 0.88 18.42 -5.81
N TYR A 329 0.39 18.08 -4.61
CA TYR A 329 1.11 18.21 -3.33
C TYR A 329 2.04 17.03 -3.06
N ASP A 330 1.52 15.81 -3.10
CA ASP A 330 2.32 14.59 -2.98
C ASP A 330 1.61 13.42 -3.68
N PRO A 331 2.03 13.08 -4.92
CA PRO A 331 1.48 11.95 -5.67
C PRO A 331 1.62 10.60 -4.93
N LYS A 332 2.66 10.42 -4.11
CA LYS A 332 2.86 9.18 -3.35
C LYS A 332 1.97 9.13 -2.13
N LEU A 333 1.73 10.26 -1.46
CA LEU A 333 0.81 10.35 -0.32
C LEU A 333 -0.62 9.92 -0.71
N ARG A 334 -1.03 10.22 -1.96
CA ARG A 334 -2.32 9.77 -2.53
C ARG A 334 -2.43 8.24 -2.57
N GLU A 335 -1.36 7.55 -2.98
CA GLU A 335 -1.30 6.09 -3.05
C GLU A 335 -1.14 5.46 -1.65
N VAL A 336 -0.26 6.03 -0.81
CA VAL A 336 0.11 5.52 0.52
C VAL A 336 -1.01 5.71 1.55
N ARG A 337 -1.75 6.82 1.52
CA ARG A 337 -2.89 7.03 2.43
C ARG A 337 -4.15 6.28 2.01
N GLY A 338 -4.12 5.54 0.89
CA GLY A 338 -5.23 4.71 0.44
C GLY A 338 -6.54 5.47 0.22
N VAL A 339 -6.47 6.79 -0.04
CA VAL A 339 -7.63 7.66 -0.28
C VAL A 339 -8.14 7.42 -1.71
N TYR A 340 -8.47 6.17 -2.03
CA TYR A 340 -9.28 5.85 -3.18
C TYR A 340 -10.73 6.10 -2.78
N TYR A 341 -11.32 7.15 -3.34
CA TYR A 341 -12.73 7.41 -3.16
C TYR A 341 -13.53 6.19 -3.58
N THR A 342 -14.43 5.76 -2.69
CA THR A 342 -15.34 4.66 -3.00
C THR A 342 -16.23 5.08 -4.17
N PRO A 343 -16.21 4.35 -5.30
CA PRO A 343 -17.02 4.70 -6.45
C PRO A 343 -18.50 4.81 -6.10
N ALA A 344 -19.18 5.82 -6.66
CA ALA A 344 -20.62 6.05 -6.47
C ALA A 344 -21.49 4.78 -6.58
N PRO A 345 -21.35 3.93 -7.63
CA PRO A 345 -22.18 2.75 -7.79
C PRO A 345 -22.02 1.75 -6.63
N VAL A 346 -20.80 1.62 -6.09
CA VAL A 346 -20.52 0.73 -4.96
C VAL A 346 -21.21 1.23 -3.70
N VAL A 347 -21.08 2.54 -3.39
CA VAL A 347 -21.71 3.13 -2.20
C VAL A 347 -23.23 3.04 -2.28
N ILE A 348 -23.80 3.43 -3.42
CA ILE A 348 -25.26 3.42 -3.64
C ILE A 348 -25.81 2.00 -3.51
N PHE A 349 -25.15 1.01 -4.10
CA PHE A 349 -25.55 -0.39 -3.96
C PHE A 349 -25.56 -0.83 -2.49
N ILE A 350 -24.52 -0.51 -1.72
CA ILE A 350 -24.45 -0.86 -0.29
C ILE A 350 -25.56 -0.18 0.52
N ILE A 351 -25.80 1.11 0.30
CA ILE A 351 -26.86 1.86 0.99
C ILE A 351 -28.26 1.32 0.63
N ASN A 352 -28.49 1.01 -0.65
CA ASN A 352 -29.72 0.35 -1.08
C ASN A 352 -29.88 -1.05 -0.47
N ALA A 353 -28.79 -1.81 -0.36
CA ALA A 353 -28.81 -3.12 0.31
C ALA A 353 -29.17 -2.99 1.80
N ILE A 354 -28.62 -2.00 2.51
CA ILE A 354 -29.00 -1.71 3.90
C ILE A 354 -30.49 -1.36 4.00
N ASP A 355 -30.98 -0.48 3.11
CA ASP A 355 -32.38 -0.07 3.07
C ASP A 355 -33.32 -1.27 2.83
N GLU A 356 -32.96 -2.17 1.92
CA GLU A 356 -33.72 -3.40 1.65
C GLU A 356 -33.68 -4.38 2.84
N VAL A 357 -32.52 -4.57 3.47
CA VAL A 357 -32.41 -5.41 4.68
C VAL A 357 -33.28 -4.84 5.81
N LEU A 358 -33.33 -3.52 6.02
CA LEU A 358 -34.21 -2.92 7.02
C LEU A 358 -35.69 -3.25 6.78
N LYS A 359 -36.12 -3.21 5.51
CA LYS A 359 -37.49 -3.55 5.10
C LYS A 359 -37.81 -5.02 5.32
N GLN A 360 -36.92 -5.90 4.89
CA GLN A 360 -37.16 -7.34 4.82
C GLN A 360 -36.90 -8.06 6.14
N ASP A 361 -35.84 -7.66 6.86
CA ASP A 361 -35.28 -8.40 7.99
C ASP A 361 -35.51 -7.74 9.36
N PHE A 362 -35.80 -6.43 9.39
CA PHE A 362 -35.94 -5.64 10.63
C PHE A 362 -37.33 -5.00 10.82
N ASN A 363 -38.30 -5.33 9.96
CA ASN A 363 -39.68 -4.82 10.00
C ASN A 363 -39.76 -3.28 9.98
N GLN A 364 -38.82 -2.61 9.30
CA GLN A 364 -38.87 -1.17 9.02
C GLN A 364 -39.37 -0.98 7.58
N LYS A 365 -40.69 -0.96 7.40
CA LYS A 365 -41.35 -0.97 6.08
C LYS A 365 -40.91 0.18 5.15
N LYS A 366 -40.48 1.32 5.70
CA LYS A 366 -39.94 2.45 4.91
C LYS A 366 -38.41 2.49 4.88
N GLY A 367 -37.74 1.42 5.29
CA GLY A 367 -36.28 1.29 5.29
C GLY A 367 -35.60 2.40 6.09
N LEU A 368 -34.56 3.02 5.51
CA LEU A 368 -33.78 4.09 6.13
C LEU A 368 -34.62 5.34 6.43
N SER A 369 -35.73 5.59 5.73
CA SER A 369 -36.59 6.74 6.04
C SER A 369 -37.21 6.68 7.42
N GLU A 370 -37.35 5.49 8.01
CA GLU A 370 -37.84 5.38 9.39
C GLU A 370 -36.84 5.94 10.42
N ALA A 371 -35.60 6.21 10.03
CA ALA A 371 -34.62 6.87 10.88
C ALA A 371 -35.03 8.31 11.24
N LEU A 372 -35.99 8.94 10.57
CA LEU A 372 -36.52 10.24 10.98
C LEU A 372 -37.30 10.13 12.30
N ASP A 373 -38.11 9.08 12.45
CA ASP A 373 -39.05 8.92 13.57
C ASP A 373 -38.59 7.89 14.61
N LYS A 374 -37.74 6.93 14.22
CA LYS A 374 -37.29 5.82 15.06
C LYS A 374 -35.80 5.91 15.38
N ASN A 375 -35.35 5.09 16.33
CA ASN A 375 -33.95 4.98 16.72
C ASN A 375 -33.17 4.04 15.78
N ILE A 376 -33.02 4.44 14.51
CA ILE A 376 -32.15 3.75 13.54
C ILE A 376 -30.85 4.55 13.48
N THR A 377 -29.76 3.97 13.98
CA THR A 377 -28.43 4.59 14.02
C THR A 377 -27.50 3.95 13.00
N LEU A 378 -26.67 4.77 12.37
CA LEU A 378 -25.69 4.37 11.38
C LEU A 378 -24.31 4.93 11.74
N LEU A 379 -23.28 4.09 11.67
CA LEU A 379 -21.89 4.48 11.77
C LEU A 379 -21.15 4.14 10.48
N ASP A 380 -20.64 5.17 9.81
CA ASP A 380 -19.58 5.03 8.83
C ASP A 380 -18.23 5.00 9.57
N PHE A 381 -17.68 3.80 9.75
CA PHE A 381 -16.52 3.58 10.62
C PHE A 381 -15.18 4.00 10.00
N ALA A 382 -15.18 4.46 8.74
CA ALA A 382 -14.02 4.82 7.94
C ALA A 382 -14.49 5.82 6.86
N THR A 383 -14.85 7.02 7.32
CA THR A 383 -15.74 7.89 6.54
C THR A 383 -15.11 8.47 5.29
N GLY A 384 -13.78 8.59 5.25
CA GLY A 384 -13.07 9.29 4.20
C GLY A 384 -13.64 10.69 4.06
N THR A 385 -14.20 10.98 2.88
CA THR A 385 -14.86 12.26 2.56
C THR A 385 -16.37 12.24 2.75
N GLY A 386 -16.91 11.31 3.55
CA GLY A 386 -18.31 11.28 3.95
C GLY A 386 -19.28 10.79 2.87
N THR A 387 -18.79 10.01 1.90
CA THR A 387 -19.63 9.58 0.77
C THR A 387 -20.72 8.59 1.19
N PHE A 388 -20.43 7.62 2.05
CA PHE A 388 -21.46 6.72 2.59
C PHE A 388 -22.50 7.46 3.42
N LEU A 389 -22.06 8.41 4.26
CA LEU A 389 -22.98 9.24 5.03
C LEU A 389 -23.91 10.04 4.13
N LEU A 390 -23.38 10.77 3.14
CA LEU A 390 -24.21 11.56 2.23
C LEU A 390 -25.25 10.70 1.51
N GLU A 391 -24.86 9.54 0.99
CA GLU A 391 -25.80 8.62 0.34
C GLU A 391 -26.84 8.05 1.33
N ALA A 392 -26.48 7.82 2.59
CA ALA A 392 -27.43 7.43 3.62
C ALA A 392 -28.47 8.54 3.91
N PHE A 393 -28.03 9.81 4.02
CA PHE A 393 -28.95 10.95 4.14
C PHE A 393 -29.90 11.03 2.94
N ARG A 394 -29.35 10.94 1.72
CA ARG A 394 -30.15 10.92 0.48
C ARG A 394 -31.17 9.81 0.50
N LYS A 395 -30.77 8.58 0.83
CA LYS A 395 -31.66 7.42 0.85
C LYS A 395 -32.77 7.55 1.89
N ALA A 396 -32.45 8.03 3.09
CA ALA A 396 -33.45 8.24 4.14
C ALA A 396 -34.49 9.31 3.75
N LEU A 397 -34.10 10.31 2.96
CA LEU A 397 -34.96 11.42 2.56
C LEU A 397 -35.68 11.20 1.21
N GLU A 398 -35.17 10.30 0.36
CA GLU A 398 -35.64 10.03 -1.01
C GLU A 398 -37.17 9.86 -1.12
N PRO A 399 -37.85 9.07 -0.25
CA PRO A 399 -39.29 8.81 -0.38
C PRO A 399 -40.18 9.99 0.05
N ILE A 400 -39.61 11.09 0.58
CA ILE A 400 -40.34 12.18 1.21
C ILE A 400 -40.28 13.42 0.32
N ASN A 401 -41.45 13.98 0.02
CA ASN A 401 -41.53 15.23 -0.72
C ASN A 401 -40.87 16.38 0.08
N LYS A 402 -39.96 17.13 -0.55
CA LYS A 402 -39.22 18.25 0.08
C LYS A 402 -40.12 19.33 0.71
N ASN A 403 -41.35 19.48 0.23
CA ASN A 403 -42.33 20.45 0.76
C ASN A 403 -43.15 19.88 1.94
N SER A 404 -42.95 18.62 2.31
CA SER A 404 -43.65 17.98 3.43
C SER A 404 -43.08 18.41 4.77
N VAL A 405 -43.92 18.56 5.78
CA VAL A 405 -43.51 18.78 7.18
C VAL A 405 -42.66 17.63 7.74
N ASN A 406 -42.77 16.44 7.16
CA ASN A 406 -41.99 15.26 7.55
C ASN A 406 -40.60 15.24 6.90
N TYR A 407 -40.30 16.15 5.97
CA TYR A 407 -38.97 16.29 5.39
C TYR A 407 -38.08 17.07 6.37
N ASN A 408 -37.37 16.35 7.24
CA ASN A 408 -36.51 16.95 8.26
C ASN A 408 -35.09 16.34 8.25
N PRO A 409 -34.22 16.76 7.32
CA PRO A 409 -32.83 16.29 7.24
C PRO A 409 -32.05 16.39 8.55
N LYS A 410 -32.33 17.43 9.37
CA LYS A 410 -31.62 17.67 10.63
C LYS A 410 -31.88 16.61 11.70
N ALA A 411 -33.03 15.92 11.64
CA ALA A 411 -33.36 14.82 12.57
C ALA A 411 -32.42 13.61 12.46
N LEU A 412 -31.65 13.51 11.37
CA LEU A 412 -30.71 12.42 11.10
C LEU A 412 -29.28 12.71 11.59
N ILE A 413 -28.94 13.97 11.90
CA ILE A 413 -27.56 14.40 12.23
C ILE A 413 -26.98 13.64 13.42
N ASP A 414 -27.78 13.37 14.46
CA ASP A 414 -27.33 12.65 15.66
C ASP A 414 -27.38 11.12 15.51
N LYS A 415 -28.01 10.63 14.45
CA LYS A 415 -28.22 9.20 14.18
C LYS A 415 -27.20 8.65 13.18
N PHE A 416 -26.75 9.47 12.22
CA PHE A 416 -25.76 9.10 11.21
C PHE A 416 -24.40 9.69 11.57
N CYS A 417 -23.49 8.81 11.99
CA CYS A 417 -22.21 9.15 12.58
C CYS A 417 -21.06 8.70 11.69
N GLY A 418 -19.93 9.42 11.70
CA GLY A 418 -18.73 9.05 10.96
C GLY A 418 -17.47 9.08 11.82
N PHE A 419 -16.55 8.15 11.60
CA PHE A 419 -15.18 8.23 12.13
C PHE A 419 -14.20 8.42 10.99
N GLU A 420 -13.30 9.39 11.14
CA GLU A 420 -12.20 9.62 10.20
C GLU A 420 -10.92 9.84 10.96
N PHE A 421 -9.83 9.25 10.46
CA PHE A 421 -8.52 9.34 11.10
C PHE A 421 -7.70 10.53 10.58
N LEU A 422 -7.86 10.87 9.30
CA LEU A 422 -7.08 11.89 8.62
C LEU A 422 -7.82 13.23 8.62
N ILE A 423 -7.13 14.29 9.05
CA ILE A 423 -7.70 15.63 9.20
C ILE A 423 -8.28 16.17 7.88
N ALA A 424 -7.60 15.94 6.77
CA ALA A 424 -8.00 16.49 5.49
C ALA A 424 -9.25 15.81 4.91
N PRO A 425 -9.35 14.46 4.79
CA PRO A 425 -10.61 13.78 4.47
C PRO A 425 -11.76 14.15 5.42
N TYR A 426 -11.50 14.23 6.73
CA TYR A 426 -12.46 14.69 7.73
C TYR A 426 -13.04 16.08 7.38
N THR A 427 -12.15 17.02 7.04
CA THR A 427 -12.52 18.39 6.65
C THR A 427 -13.41 18.40 5.41
N ILE A 428 -13.04 17.60 4.40
CA ILE A 428 -13.84 17.48 3.17
C ILE A 428 -15.19 16.82 3.43
N ALA A 429 -15.27 15.82 4.33
CA ALA A 429 -16.55 15.19 4.70
C ALA A 429 -17.52 16.21 5.29
N HIS A 430 -17.07 17.00 6.28
CA HIS A 430 -17.88 18.07 6.86
C HIS A 430 -18.31 19.12 5.82
N LEU A 431 -17.40 19.48 4.91
CA LEU A 431 -17.67 20.47 3.87
C LEU A 431 -18.75 19.98 2.91
N LYS A 432 -18.54 18.78 2.37
CA LYS A 432 -19.45 18.13 1.42
C LYS A 432 -20.85 17.97 1.98
N LEU A 433 -20.97 17.45 3.21
CA LEU A 433 -22.29 17.29 3.82
C LEU A 433 -22.92 18.65 4.15
N SER A 434 -22.18 19.62 4.72
CA SER A 434 -22.73 20.94 5.03
C SER A 434 -23.25 21.66 3.78
N GLN A 435 -22.54 21.56 2.66
CA GLN A 435 -22.99 22.11 1.38
C GLN A 435 -24.21 21.36 0.83
N SER A 436 -24.26 20.03 0.96
CA SER A 436 -25.44 19.25 0.58
C SER A 436 -26.66 19.64 1.42
N PHE A 437 -26.50 19.92 2.71
CA PHE A 437 -27.57 20.46 3.56
C PHE A 437 -28.06 21.82 3.06
N LYS A 438 -27.16 22.72 2.65
CA LYS A 438 -27.50 24.05 2.12
C LYS A 438 -28.17 23.98 0.74
N GLU A 439 -27.56 23.29 -0.21
CA GLU A 439 -27.91 23.36 -1.64
C GLU A 439 -28.86 22.25 -2.10
N GLU A 440 -28.67 21.02 -1.61
CA GLU A 440 -29.45 19.86 -2.04
C GLU A 440 -30.70 19.66 -1.17
N PHE A 441 -30.53 19.68 0.15
CA PHE A 441 -31.63 19.46 1.08
C PHE A 441 -32.44 20.73 1.37
N ASN A 442 -31.88 21.92 1.12
CA ASN A 442 -32.49 23.21 1.46
C ASN A 442 -32.75 23.38 2.98
N PHE A 443 -31.85 22.82 3.80
CA PHE A 443 -31.83 22.88 5.26
C PHE A 443 -30.42 23.24 5.75
N PRO A 444 -29.95 24.49 5.55
CA PRO A 444 -28.60 24.88 5.98
C PRO A 444 -28.42 24.65 7.49
N LEU A 445 -27.21 24.21 7.86
CA LEU A 445 -26.82 24.03 9.25
C LEU A 445 -26.64 25.38 9.93
N ASN A 446 -27.16 25.50 11.15
CA ASN A 446 -26.96 26.66 12.01
C ASN A 446 -25.60 26.58 12.73
N ASP A 447 -25.13 27.70 13.26
CA ASP A 447 -23.86 27.84 13.99
C ASP A 447 -23.67 26.87 15.18
N ASN A 448 -24.77 26.40 15.78
CA ASN A 448 -24.79 25.47 16.91
C ASN A 448 -25.06 24.01 16.49
N GLU A 449 -25.25 23.74 15.21
CA GLU A 449 -25.49 22.41 14.65
C GLU A 449 -24.19 21.89 14.02
N SER A 450 -23.82 20.65 14.32
CA SER A 450 -22.63 20.01 13.75
C SER A 450 -22.92 18.59 13.35
N LEU A 451 -22.34 18.17 12.22
CA LEU A 451 -22.42 16.78 11.79
C LEU A 451 -21.74 15.88 12.82
N LYS A 452 -22.27 14.68 13.07
CA LYS A 452 -21.71 13.71 14.01
C LYS A 452 -20.54 12.92 13.39
N ILE A 453 -19.63 13.64 12.74
CA ILE A 453 -18.37 13.11 12.18
C ILE A 453 -17.24 13.50 13.14
N ALA A 454 -16.47 12.52 13.62
CA ALA A 454 -15.42 12.74 14.60
C ALA A 454 -14.04 12.36 14.03
N LEU A 455 -13.05 13.21 14.30
CA LEU A 455 -11.65 12.91 14.03
C LEU A 455 -11.12 11.94 15.08
N THR A 456 -10.98 10.67 14.73
CA THR A 456 -10.52 9.61 15.62
C THR A 456 -9.99 8.40 14.85
N ASN A 457 -9.07 7.66 15.45
CA ASN A 457 -8.79 6.30 14.99
C ASN A 457 -9.91 5.36 15.49
N THR A 458 -10.66 4.74 14.57
CA THR A 458 -11.75 3.78 14.87
C THR A 458 -11.32 2.65 15.80
N LEU A 459 -10.09 2.15 15.63
CA LEU A 459 -9.53 1.02 16.40
C LEU A 459 -8.91 1.46 17.73
N TYR A 460 -8.76 2.77 17.97
CA TYR A 460 -8.23 3.28 19.22
C TYR A 460 -9.35 3.53 20.23
N SER A 461 -9.25 2.95 21.43
CA SER A 461 -10.17 3.19 22.54
C SER A 461 -9.39 3.41 23.83
N LYS A 462 -9.82 4.36 24.66
CA LYS A 462 -9.25 4.68 25.97
C LYS A 462 -10.40 4.93 26.94
N SER A 463 -10.33 4.41 28.17
CA SER A 463 -11.39 4.63 29.15
C SER A 463 -11.42 6.10 29.58
N ILE A 464 -12.59 6.73 29.45
CA ILE A 464 -12.85 8.14 29.79
C ILE A 464 -12.47 8.47 31.25
N THR A 465 -12.54 7.48 32.15
CA THR A 465 -12.22 7.59 33.59
C THR A 465 -10.76 7.92 33.93
N GLN A 466 -9.81 7.84 32.98
CA GLN A 466 -8.39 8.16 33.23
C GLN A 466 -8.01 9.61 32.84
N GLU A 467 -8.91 10.39 32.25
CA GLU A 467 -8.60 11.74 31.75
C GLU A 467 -8.83 12.88 32.75
N GLU A 468 -9.65 12.66 33.79
CA GLU A 468 -10.00 13.74 34.74
C GLU A 468 -8.80 14.30 35.52
N ASN A 469 -7.67 13.57 35.58
CA ASN A 469 -6.45 13.98 36.29
C ASN A 469 -5.37 14.67 35.42
N SER A 470 -5.62 14.90 34.12
CA SER A 470 -4.63 15.45 33.18
C SER A 470 -4.95 16.89 32.69
N GLN A 471 -5.63 17.68 33.52
CA GLN A 471 -6.09 19.05 33.21
C GLN A 471 -4.97 20.11 33.29
N ASN A 472 -3.88 19.95 32.54
CA ASN A 472 -2.84 20.99 32.40
C ASN A 472 -2.49 21.29 30.93
N THR A 473 -3.46 21.22 30.02
CA THR A 473 -3.29 21.66 28.62
C THR A 473 -4.11 22.93 28.38
N LEU A 474 -3.47 23.90 27.72
CA LEU A 474 -3.96 25.25 27.43
C LEU A 474 -5.46 25.31 27.07
N PHE A 475 -6.12 26.39 27.53
CA PHE A 475 -7.51 26.79 27.22
C PHE A 475 -7.84 26.81 25.70
N THR A 476 -6.83 26.72 24.82
CA THR A 476 -6.93 26.92 23.37
C THR A 476 -7.42 25.70 22.56
N LEU A 477 -7.54 24.49 23.15
CA LEU A 477 -7.93 23.26 22.42
C LEU A 477 -9.10 22.48 23.03
N ALA A 478 -9.95 23.13 23.84
CA ALA A 478 -11.14 22.49 24.43
C ALA A 478 -12.03 21.79 23.39
N ASP A 479 -12.11 22.34 22.17
CA ASP A 479 -12.89 21.77 21.08
C ASP A 479 -12.37 20.40 20.61
N LEU A 480 -11.05 20.20 20.54
CA LEU A 480 -10.43 18.93 20.17
C LEU A 480 -10.65 17.85 21.25
N THR A 481 -10.50 18.23 22.52
CA THR A 481 -10.80 17.34 23.65
C THR A 481 -12.28 16.94 23.67
N ASN A 482 -13.18 17.88 23.40
CA ASN A 482 -14.62 17.61 23.30
C ASN A 482 -14.93 16.66 22.12
N GLU A 483 -14.27 16.86 20.98
CA GLU A 483 -14.42 15.99 19.81
C GLU A 483 -13.95 14.56 20.11
N PHE A 484 -12.81 14.41 20.80
CA PHE A 484 -12.33 13.10 21.25
C PHE A 484 -13.34 12.42 22.20
N LYS A 485 -13.84 13.14 23.21
CA LYS A 485 -14.84 12.61 24.15
C LYS A 485 -16.12 12.19 23.43
N LYS A 486 -16.57 12.98 22.45
CA LYS A 486 -17.72 12.65 21.58
C LYS A 486 -17.45 11.35 20.81
N ALA A 487 -16.25 11.18 20.25
CA ALA A 487 -15.86 9.97 19.54
C ALA A 487 -15.86 8.72 20.45
N GLN A 488 -15.30 8.81 21.66
CA GLN A 488 -15.29 7.70 22.62
C GLN A 488 -16.72 7.32 23.04
N LYS A 489 -17.59 8.31 23.28
CA LYS A 489 -19.00 8.04 23.58
C LYS A 489 -19.71 7.28 22.44
N ILE A 490 -19.50 7.67 21.18
CA ILE A 490 -20.06 6.94 20.02
C ILE A 490 -19.49 5.51 19.93
N LYS A 491 -18.22 5.33 20.29
CA LYS A 491 -17.60 4.00 20.42
C LYS A 491 -18.17 3.17 21.56
N GLU A 492 -18.95 3.73 22.48
CA GLU A 492 -19.68 2.97 23.51
C GLU A 492 -21.16 2.78 23.16
N GLU A 493 -21.73 3.67 22.34
CA GLU A 493 -23.12 3.61 21.88
C GLU A 493 -23.45 2.32 21.10
N GLN A 494 -24.70 1.87 21.25
CA GLN A 494 -25.30 0.82 20.42
C GLN A 494 -25.61 1.39 19.04
N ILE A 495 -25.04 0.76 18.01
CA ILE A 495 -25.19 1.18 16.62
C ILE A 495 -25.82 0.04 15.83
N LEU A 496 -26.99 0.30 15.25
CA LEU A 496 -27.73 -0.71 14.49
C LEU A 496 -27.05 -1.04 13.17
N ILE A 497 -26.53 -0.03 12.46
CA ILE A 497 -25.92 -0.17 11.13
C ILE A 497 -24.47 0.29 11.18
N ILE A 498 -23.54 -0.57 10.78
CA ILE A 498 -22.13 -0.20 10.55
C ILE A 498 -21.83 -0.36 9.07
N THR A 499 -21.19 0.65 8.47
CA THR A 499 -20.82 0.65 7.05
C THR A 499 -19.50 1.38 6.81
N GLY A 500 -19.03 1.38 5.57
CA GLY A 500 -17.85 2.12 5.13
C GLY A 500 -16.92 1.31 4.23
N ASN A 501 -15.76 1.90 3.94
CA ASN A 501 -14.67 1.28 3.20
C ASN A 501 -13.37 1.33 4.06
N PRO A 502 -13.03 0.25 4.79
CA PRO A 502 -11.85 0.24 5.66
C PRO A 502 -10.54 0.21 4.86
N PRO A 503 -9.40 0.61 5.44
CA PRO A 503 -8.11 0.66 4.74
C PRO A 503 -7.51 -0.73 4.42
N TYR A 504 -6.82 -0.85 3.27
CA TYR A 504 -6.18 -2.09 2.79
C TYR A 504 -4.65 -1.96 2.79
N SER A 505 -4.00 -2.34 3.90
CA SER A 505 -2.59 -1.99 4.09
C SER A 505 -1.62 -3.12 3.72
N GLY A 506 -2.03 -4.40 3.76
CA GLY A 506 -1.18 -5.58 3.53
C GLY A 506 -0.11 -5.81 4.62
N ALA A 507 0.36 -4.73 5.25
CA ALA A 507 1.02 -4.65 6.54
C ALA A 507 0.31 -3.57 7.35
N SER A 508 -0.16 -3.90 8.55
CA SER A 508 -0.96 -3.00 9.38
C SER A 508 -0.23 -1.70 9.72
N SER A 509 -0.93 -0.58 9.52
CA SER A 509 -0.54 0.73 10.03
C SER A 509 -0.96 0.93 11.48
N ASN A 510 -1.86 0.07 12.00
CA ASN A 510 -2.38 0.11 13.38
C ASN A 510 -1.70 -0.95 14.28
N LYS A 511 -0.37 -0.94 14.36
CA LYS A 511 0.37 -1.92 15.16
C LYS A 511 -0.04 -1.89 16.63
N GLY A 512 -0.15 -3.05 17.26
CA GLY A 512 -0.59 -3.21 18.65
C GLY A 512 -2.09 -3.01 18.91
N LEU A 513 -2.83 -2.31 18.03
CA LEU A 513 -4.29 -2.15 18.14
C LEU A 513 -5.02 -3.39 17.64
N TYR A 514 -6.02 -3.86 18.40
CA TYR A 514 -6.86 -5.04 18.11
C TYR A 514 -6.13 -6.37 17.87
N GLU A 515 -4.79 -6.43 17.92
CA GLU A 515 -4.04 -7.65 17.58
C GLU A 515 -4.40 -8.84 18.47
N ASP A 516 -4.57 -8.61 19.77
CA ASP A 516 -4.90 -9.66 20.73
C ASP A 516 -6.37 -10.10 20.59
N GLU A 517 -7.27 -9.17 20.26
CA GLU A 517 -8.66 -9.51 19.91
C GLU A 517 -8.72 -10.38 18.66
N ILE A 518 -7.95 -10.04 17.62
CA ILE A 518 -7.84 -10.84 16.40
C ILE A 518 -7.28 -12.22 16.70
N LYS A 519 -6.21 -12.33 17.50
CA LYS A 519 -5.63 -13.62 17.87
C LYS A 519 -6.63 -14.55 18.55
N ILE A 520 -7.43 -14.03 19.47
CA ILE A 520 -8.36 -14.86 20.28
C ILE A 520 -9.73 -15.07 19.63
N SER A 521 -10.04 -14.34 18.56
CA SER A 521 -11.22 -14.58 17.72
C SER A 521 -10.78 -15.33 16.46
N TYR A 522 -10.18 -14.63 15.51
CA TYR A 522 -9.87 -15.16 14.18
C TYR A 522 -8.63 -16.06 14.14
N GLY A 523 -7.74 -15.94 15.12
CA GLY A 523 -6.51 -16.74 15.20
C GLY A 523 -6.69 -18.12 15.84
N LEU A 524 -7.91 -18.50 16.24
CA LEU A 524 -8.19 -19.80 16.83
C LEU A 524 -8.59 -20.83 15.76
N GLU A 525 -8.22 -22.08 16.00
CA GLU A 525 -8.68 -23.21 15.20
C GLU A 525 -10.19 -23.42 15.42
N PRO A 526 -11.04 -23.45 14.38
CA PRO A 526 -12.48 -23.64 14.52
C PRO A 526 -12.89 -24.81 15.42
N SER A 527 -12.22 -25.97 15.28
CA SER A 527 -12.49 -27.16 16.11
C SER A 527 -12.15 -26.99 17.59
N LYS A 528 -11.38 -25.94 17.93
CA LYS A 528 -10.95 -25.58 19.30
C LYS A 528 -11.44 -24.20 19.74
N ALA A 529 -12.27 -23.52 18.94
CA ALA A 529 -12.70 -22.15 19.18
C ALA A 529 -13.72 -22.01 20.34
N ASN A 530 -14.36 -23.11 20.74
CA ASN A 530 -15.31 -23.12 21.85
C ASN A 530 -14.57 -23.09 23.20
N LEU A 531 -14.29 -21.88 23.67
CA LEU A 531 -13.68 -21.61 24.98
C LEU A 531 -14.70 -21.77 26.12
N ASN A 532 -14.26 -22.25 27.27
CA ASN A 532 -15.09 -22.34 28.48
C ASN A 532 -15.30 -20.95 29.13
N ASP A 533 -16.25 -20.85 30.06
CA ASP A 533 -16.63 -19.57 30.65
C ASP A 533 -15.52 -18.93 31.49
N GLU A 534 -14.66 -19.75 32.12
CA GLU A 534 -13.51 -19.27 32.86
C GLU A 534 -12.48 -18.63 31.92
N GLN A 535 -12.15 -19.30 30.81
CA GLN A 535 -11.26 -18.78 29.76
C GLN A 535 -11.81 -17.47 29.18
N LYS A 536 -13.11 -17.42 28.87
CA LYS A 536 -13.77 -16.18 28.38
C LYS A 536 -13.68 -15.04 29.37
N LYS A 537 -13.90 -15.30 30.67
CA LYS A 537 -13.72 -14.30 31.73
C LYS A 537 -12.28 -13.80 31.79
N TRP A 538 -11.30 -14.69 31.76
CA TRP A 538 -9.88 -14.32 31.73
C TRP A 538 -9.50 -13.44 30.54
N ILE A 539 -9.94 -13.83 29.34
CA ILE A 539 -9.71 -13.05 28.11
C ILE A 539 -10.35 -11.68 28.23
N SER A 540 -11.60 -11.61 28.71
CA SER A 540 -12.31 -10.34 28.90
C SER A 540 -11.59 -9.42 29.88
N SER A 541 -11.09 -9.95 30.99
CA SER A 541 -10.28 -9.18 31.95
C SER A 541 -8.95 -8.72 31.35
N TYR A 542 -8.27 -9.57 30.55
CA TYR A 542 -7.02 -9.21 29.87
C TYR A 542 -7.20 -8.09 28.84
N LEU A 543 -8.27 -8.15 28.04
CA LEU A 543 -8.55 -7.13 27.03
C LEU A 543 -8.96 -5.79 27.64
N LYS A 544 -9.59 -5.79 28.82
CA LYS A 544 -9.91 -4.58 29.58
C LYS A 544 -8.69 -3.94 30.22
N GLU A 545 -7.84 -4.74 30.87
CA GLU A 545 -6.65 -4.24 31.58
C GLU A 545 -5.50 -5.24 31.49
N LYS A 546 -4.37 -4.82 30.90
CA LYS A 546 -3.20 -5.68 30.73
C LYS A 546 -2.30 -5.66 31.97
N SER A 547 -2.13 -6.80 32.63
CA SER A 547 -1.19 -6.99 33.74
C SER A 547 -0.21 -8.13 33.44
N LYS A 548 0.92 -8.19 34.16
CA LYS A 548 1.91 -9.26 33.96
C LYS A 548 1.30 -10.65 34.20
N GLN A 549 0.37 -10.75 35.14
CA GLN A 549 -0.27 -12.02 35.54
C GLN A 549 -1.32 -12.50 34.53
N ASN A 550 -2.17 -11.61 34.00
CA ASN A 550 -3.18 -12.04 33.01
C ASN A 550 -2.59 -12.22 31.59
N THR A 551 -1.44 -11.60 31.31
CA THR A 551 -0.72 -11.76 30.03
C THR A 551 -0.23 -13.19 29.81
N SER A 552 0.30 -13.86 30.84
CA SER A 552 0.77 -15.25 30.72
C SER A 552 -0.39 -16.20 30.47
N THR A 553 -1.51 -16.04 31.18
CA THR A 553 -2.72 -16.84 30.98
C THR A 553 -3.31 -16.65 29.59
N PHE A 554 -3.43 -15.41 29.09
CA PHE A 554 -3.89 -15.14 27.73
C PHE A 554 -3.01 -15.86 26.69
N LYS A 555 -1.68 -15.75 26.82
CA LYS A 555 -0.74 -16.43 25.93
C LYS A 555 -0.90 -17.95 25.97
N ALA A 556 -1.07 -18.54 27.15
CA ALA A 556 -1.27 -19.98 27.30
C ALA A 556 -2.58 -20.45 26.64
N ILE A 557 -3.67 -19.69 26.78
CA ILE A 557 -4.94 -19.98 26.10
C ILE A 557 -4.76 -19.88 24.58
N TYR A 558 -4.21 -18.76 24.09
CA TYR A 558 -3.99 -18.60 22.64
C TYR A 558 -3.11 -19.71 22.07
N GLU A 559 -1.97 -20.02 22.69
CA GLU A 559 -1.05 -21.07 22.21
C GLU A 559 -1.70 -22.46 22.15
N LYS A 560 -2.62 -22.78 23.06
CA LYS A 560 -3.35 -24.05 23.09
C LYS A 560 -4.43 -24.16 22.00
N HIS A 561 -5.01 -23.03 21.62
CA HIS A 561 -6.20 -22.98 20.74
C HIS A 561 -5.92 -22.37 19.36
N LYS A 562 -4.72 -21.82 19.12
CA LYS A 562 -4.36 -21.17 17.84
C LYS A 562 -4.43 -22.14 16.65
N LEU A 563 -4.56 -21.56 15.46
CA LEU A 563 -4.46 -22.27 14.19
C LEU A 563 -3.20 -23.14 14.13
N GLU A 564 -3.38 -24.44 13.84
CA GLU A 564 -2.27 -25.41 13.90
C GLU A 564 -1.42 -25.40 12.63
N ASN A 565 -2.08 -25.19 11.47
CA ASN A 565 -1.46 -25.33 10.15
C ASN A 565 -1.03 -23.98 9.53
N GLU A 566 -1.57 -22.86 10.00
CA GLU A 566 -1.35 -21.50 9.46
C GLU A 566 -0.47 -20.69 10.42
N LYS A 567 0.85 -20.92 10.33
CA LYS A 567 1.81 -20.36 11.28
C LYS A 567 2.06 -18.84 11.12
N ASN A 568 1.56 -18.21 10.05
CA ASN A 568 1.78 -16.79 9.79
C ASN A 568 0.46 -15.99 9.88
N PRO A 569 0.13 -15.40 11.04
CA PRO A 569 -1.09 -14.63 11.23
C PRO A 569 -1.04 -13.24 10.58
N LYS A 570 0.03 -12.89 9.84
CA LYS A 570 0.22 -11.55 9.27
C LYS A 570 -1.01 -11.04 8.52
N TRP A 571 -1.67 -11.90 7.75
CA TRP A 571 -2.86 -11.54 6.98
C TRP A 571 -4.09 -11.26 7.85
N LEU A 572 -4.22 -11.93 9.00
CA LEU A 572 -5.29 -11.65 9.97
C LEU A 572 -5.10 -10.29 10.63
N LEU A 573 -3.87 -9.78 10.68
CA LEU A 573 -3.56 -8.49 11.29
C LEU A 573 -3.71 -7.32 10.32
N ASP A 574 -4.13 -7.53 9.07
CA ASP A 574 -4.43 -6.44 8.13
C ASP A 574 -5.52 -5.51 8.70
N ASP A 575 -5.47 -4.22 8.35
CA ASP A 575 -6.32 -3.21 8.97
C ASP A 575 -7.79 -3.45 8.64
N TYR A 576 -8.15 -3.83 7.41
CA TYR A 576 -9.55 -4.16 7.08
C TYR A 576 -10.12 -5.29 7.97
N VAL A 577 -9.28 -6.25 8.39
CA VAL A 577 -9.69 -7.35 9.28
C VAL A 577 -9.95 -6.82 10.69
N LYS A 578 -9.13 -5.89 11.17
CA LYS A 578 -9.34 -5.21 12.46
C LYS A 578 -10.63 -4.39 12.46
N PHE A 579 -10.95 -3.71 11.36
CA PHE A 579 -12.21 -2.98 11.20
C PHE A 579 -13.43 -3.92 11.16
N ILE A 580 -13.32 -5.06 10.47
CA ILE A 580 -14.36 -6.11 10.52
C ILE A 580 -14.54 -6.61 11.96
N ARG A 581 -13.44 -6.83 12.69
CA ARG A 581 -13.51 -7.26 14.10
C ARG A 581 -14.15 -6.21 15.01
N PHE A 582 -13.83 -4.92 14.83
CA PHE A 582 -14.48 -3.82 15.51
C PHE A 582 -16.00 -3.84 15.27
N ALA A 583 -16.42 -3.90 14.00
CA ALA A 583 -17.84 -3.91 13.63
C ALA A 583 -18.57 -5.15 14.17
N GLN A 584 -17.95 -6.33 14.04
CA GLN A 584 -18.48 -7.58 14.59
C GLN A 584 -18.64 -7.47 16.12
N SER A 585 -17.64 -6.97 16.85
CA SER A 585 -17.69 -6.80 18.31
C SER A 585 -18.87 -5.92 18.74
N LYS A 586 -19.09 -4.81 18.02
CA LYS A 586 -20.23 -3.93 18.25
C LYS A 586 -21.57 -4.61 18.03
N ILE A 587 -21.72 -5.38 16.95
CA ILE A 587 -22.98 -6.08 16.67
C ILE A 587 -23.18 -7.28 17.61
N ASP A 588 -22.11 -7.95 18.02
CA ASP A 588 -22.15 -9.05 19.00
C ASP A 588 -22.75 -8.60 20.33
N SER A 589 -22.45 -7.37 20.78
CA SER A 589 -22.99 -6.79 22.01
C SER A 589 -24.47 -6.37 21.95
N GLN A 590 -25.13 -6.52 20.79
CA GLN A 590 -26.49 -6.11 20.54
C GLN A 590 -27.36 -7.31 20.13
N GLU A 591 -28.70 -7.21 20.25
CA GLU A 591 -29.60 -8.30 19.85
C GLU A 591 -29.67 -8.49 18.33
N ASN A 592 -29.58 -7.40 17.57
CA ASN A 592 -29.65 -7.40 16.12
C ASN A 592 -28.74 -6.29 15.54
N GLY A 593 -28.45 -6.35 14.24
CA GLY A 593 -27.63 -5.36 13.58
C GLY A 593 -27.25 -5.70 12.14
N ILE A 594 -26.80 -4.69 11.40
CA ILE A 594 -26.38 -4.78 10.00
C ILE A 594 -24.94 -4.29 9.89
N PHE A 595 -24.07 -5.07 9.26
CA PHE A 595 -22.73 -4.65 8.87
C PHE A 595 -22.55 -4.81 7.37
N ALA A 596 -22.48 -3.71 6.64
CA ALA A 596 -22.40 -3.71 5.19
C ALA A 596 -21.24 -2.86 4.67
N PHE A 597 -20.28 -3.45 3.97
CA PHE A 597 -19.02 -2.79 3.64
C PHE A 597 -18.40 -3.36 2.35
N ILE A 598 -17.43 -2.64 1.78
CA ILE A 598 -16.56 -3.15 0.72
C ILE A 598 -15.16 -3.39 1.27
N SER A 599 -14.53 -4.52 0.93
CA SER A 599 -13.15 -4.81 1.33
C SER A 599 -12.39 -5.62 0.28
N ASN A 600 -11.09 -5.80 0.51
CA ASN A 600 -10.32 -6.87 -0.10
C ASN A 600 -11.06 -8.22 0.01
N ASN A 601 -11.14 -8.97 -1.09
CA ASN A 601 -11.86 -10.26 -1.15
C ASN A 601 -11.00 -11.47 -0.72
N GLY A 602 -9.73 -11.27 -0.36
CA GLY A 602 -8.81 -12.36 -0.02
C GLY A 602 -9.22 -13.18 1.20
N PHE A 603 -10.09 -12.68 2.08
CA PHE A 603 -10.59 -13.46 3.21
C PHE A 603 -11.64 -14.51 2.81
N LEU A 604 -12.16 -14.49 1.57
CA LEU A 604 -13.18 -15.42 1.10
C LEU A 604 -12.62 -16.84 0.88
N ASP A 605 -11.41 -16.95 0.28
CA ASP A 605 -10.76 -18.22 -0.08
C ASP A 605 -9.55 -18.58 0.78
N ASN A 606 -8.79 -17.59 1.28
CA ASN A 606 -7.47 -17.86 1.84
C ASN A 606 -7.55 -18.71 3.12
N PRO A 607 -6.78 -19.83 3.21
CA PRO A 607 -6.79 -20.73 4.37
C PRO A 607 -6.52 -20.05 5.72
N THR A 608 -5.72 -18.98 5.75
CA THR A 608 -5.38 -18.22 6.96
C THR A 608 -6.60 -17.59 7.64
N PHE A 609 -7.66 -17.34 6.89
CA PHE A 609 -8.89 -16.68 7.37
C PHE A 609 -9.98 -17.67 7.80
N ARG A 610 -9.71 -18.98 7.87
CA ARG A 610 -10.74 -19.97 8.26
C ARG A 610 -11.33 -19.72 9.65
N GLY A 611 -10.49 -19.30 10.62
CA GLY A 611 -10.95 -18.90 11.95
C GLY A 611 -11.85 -17.66 11.89
N MET A 612 -11.49 -16.67 11.07
CA MET A 612 -12.33 -15.48 10.82
C MET A 612 -13.69 -15.86 10.23
N ARG A 613 -13.72 -16.65 9.16
CA ARG A 613 -14.98 -17.08 8.51
C ARG A 613 -15.87 -17.86 9.48
N TYR A 614 -15.29 -18.78 10.25
CA TYR A 614 -16.00 -19.50 11.30
C TYR A 614 -16.63 -18.55 12.33
N TYR A 615 -15.87 -17.59 12.87
CA TYR A 615 -16.40 -16.65 13.86
C TYR A 615 -17.46 -15.70 13.28
N LEU A 616 -17.32 -15.24 12.03
CA LEU A 616 -18.34 -14.43 11.38
C LEU A 616 -19.66 -15.20 11.25
N MET A 617 -19.61 -16.49 10.88
CA MET A 617 -20.81 -17.35 10.89
C MET A 617 -21.40 -17.49 12.31
N GLN A 618 -20.59 -17.48 13.36
CA GLN A 618 -21.14 -17.54 14.72
C GLN A 618 -21.86 -16.25 15.16
N SER A 619 -21.56 -15.11 14.53
CA SER A 619 -22.11 -13.80 14.87
C SER A 619 -23.31 -13.39 14.02
N PHE A 620 -23.39 -13.85 12.77
CA PHE A 620 -24.39 -13.38 11.80
C PHE A 620 -25.28 -14.53 11.29
N ASP A 621 -26.57 -14.26 11.12
CA ASP A 621 -27.58 -15.22 10.64
C ASP A 621 -27.63 -15.27 9.10
N LYS A 622 -27.38 -14.14 8.43
CA LYS A 622 -27.29 -14.06 6.96
C LYS A 622 -26.05 -13.28 6.54
N ILE A 623 -25.40 -13.76 5.50
CA ILE A 623 -24.21 -13.15 4.90
C ILE A 623 -24.42 -13.10 3.39
N TYR A 624 -24.40 -11.92 2.79
CA TYR A 624 -24.36 -11.73 1.34
C TYR A 624 -22.95 -11.32 0.92
N ILE A 625 -22.40 -11.98 -0.10
CA ILE A 625 -21.09 -11.72 -0.68
C ILE A 625 -21.27 -11.50 -2.18
N LEU A 626 -21.15 -10.25 -2.61
CA LEU A 626 -21.03 -9.90 -4.03
C LEU A 626 -19.55 -9.71 -4.34
N ASN A 627 -18.93 -10.74 -4.94
CA ASN A 627 -17.52 -10.71 -5.27
C ASN A 627 -17.31 -9.93 -6.58
N LEU A 628 -16.64 -8.78 -6.49
CA LEU A 628 -16.38 -7.88 -7.62
C LEU A 628 -15.06 -8.19 -8.32
N HIS A 629 -14.29 -9.19 -7.85
CA HIS A 629 -13.03 -9.64 -8.47
C HIS A 629 -12.03 -8.51 -8.75
N GLY A 630 -11.29 -8.59 -9.85
CA GLY A 630 -10.30 -7.60 -10.28
C GLY A 630 -8.92 -7.79 -9.65
N ASP A 631 -8.54 -9.00 -9.23
CA ASP A 631 -7.20 -9.27 -8.70
C ASP A 631 -6.18 -9.44 -9.84
N THR A 632 -5.50 -8.34 -10.18
CA THR A 632 -4.45 -8.35 -11.21
C THR A 632 -3.18 -9.06 -10.75
N ARG A 633 -2.96 -9.24 -9.43
CA ARG A 633 -1.83 -10.01 -8.89
C ARG A 633 -2.03 -11.51 -9.12
N LYS A 634 -3.27 -11.98 -9.04
CA LYS A 634 -3.68 -13.33 -9.45
C LYS A 634 -3.80 -13.48 -10.97
N LYS A 635 -3.70 -12.39 -11.73
CA LYS A 635 -3.95 -12.33 -13.19
C LYS A 635 -5.35 -12.90 -13.51
N GLU A 636 -6.31 -12.52 -12.68
CA GLU A 636 -7.70 -12.93 -12.80
C GLU A 636 -8.28 -12.50 -14.16
N LYS A 637 -9.17 -13.33 -14.68
CA LYS A 637 -9.89 -13.13 -15.94
C LYS A 637 -11.33 -13.54 -15.73
N ALA A 638 -12.23 -12.96 -16.51
CA ALA A 638 -13.60 -13.43 -16.54
C ALA A 638 -13.68 -14.89 -17.03
N PRO A 639 -14.75 -15.65 -16.71
CA PRO A 639 -14.91 -17.04 -17.13
C PRO A 639 -14.81 -17.27 -18.65
N ASP A 640 -15.12 -16.26 -19.45
CA ASP A 640 -14.99 -16.28 -20.92
C ASP A 640 -13.56 -15.97 -21.42
N GLY A 641 -12.61 -15.74 -20.50
CA GLY A 641 -11.22 -15.40 -20.78
C GLY A 641 -10.96 -13.92 -21.04
N SER A 642 -11.99 -13.07 -21.00
CA SER A 642 -11.87 -11.63 -21.17
C SER A 642 -11.20 -10.95 -19.96
N LYS A 643 -10.81 -9.68 -20.13
CA LYS A 643 -10.14 -8.91 -19.08
C LYS A 643 -11.12 -8.60 -17.95
N ASP A 644 -10.68 -8.87 -16.73
CA ASP A 644 -11.41 -8.51 -15.51
C ASP A 644 -10.76 -7.30 -14.85
N ASP A 645 -11.50 -6.19 -14.74
CA ASP A 645 -11.00 -4.95 -14.17
C ASP A 645 -11.49 -4.75 -12.74
N ASN A 646 -10.63 -4.20 -11.88
CA ASN A 646 -11.02 -3.82 -10.54
C ASN A 646 -11.93 -2.58 -10.54
N VAL A 647 -12.85 -2.49 -9.58
CA VAL A 647 -13.73 -1.32 -9.39
C VAL A 647 -12.99 -0.09 -8.86
N PHE A 648 -11.80 -0.26 -8.29
CA PHE A 648 -10.85 0.80 -7.92
C PHE A 648 -9.60 0.73 -8.81
N ASP A 649 -8.73 1.74 -8.74
CA ASP A 649 -7.41 1.73 -9.36
C ASP A 649 -6.37 1.00 -8.47
N ILE A 650 -6.68 -0.22 -8.04
CA ILE A 650 -5.82 -1.07 -7.21
C ILE A 650 -5.61 -2.45 -7.84
N MET A 651 -4.67 -3.22 -7.27
CA MET A 651 -4.30 -4.53 -7.81
C MET A 651 -5.02 -5.72 -7.15
N GLN A 652 -5.48 -5.57 -5.90
CA GLN A 652 -6.13 -6.62 -5.12
C GLN A 652 -7.61 -6.69 -5.43
N GLY A 653 -8.17 -7.90 -5.54
CA GLY A 653 -9.61 -8.07 -5.74
C GLY A 653 -10.44 -7.59 -4.55
N VAL A 654 -11.69 -7.21 -4.80
CA VAL A 654 -12.60 -6.66 -3.76
C VAL A 654 -13.98 -7.32 -3.80
N SER A 655 -14.68 -7.29 -2.67
CA SER A 655 -16.06 -7.78 -2.54
C SER A 655 -16.90 -6.81 -1.72
N ILE A 656 -18.18 -6.70 -2.06
CA ILE A 656 -19.20 -6.08 -1.22
C ILE A 656 -19.78 -7.18 -0.32
N ASN A 657 -19.86 -6.89 0.98
CA ASN A 657 -20.21 -7.86 2.01
C ASN A 657 -21.31 -7.27 2.90
N ILE A 658 -22.45 -7.96 3.04
CA ILE A 658 -23.58 -7.54 3.89
C ILE A 658 -23.87 -8.64 4.90
N PHE A 659 -23.55 -8.38 6.17
CA PHE A 659 -23.72 -9.30 7.28
C PHE A 659 -24.87 -8.85 8.17
N ILE A 660 -25.76 -9.77 8.51
CA ILE A 660 -27.02 -9.47 9.16
C ILE A 660 -27.15 -10.37 10.39
N LYS A 661 -27.36 -9.74 11.55
CA LYS A 661 -27.70 -10.41 12.80
C LYS A 661 -29.16 -10.10 13.15
N GLN A 662 -29.95 -11.15 13.33
CA GLN A 662 -31.34 -11.12 13.73
C GLN A 662 -31.49 -11.71 15.14
N ASN A 663 -32.60 -11.41 15.81
CA ASN A 663 -32.90 -11.98 17.13
C ASN A 663 -33.43 -13.43 16.98
N SER A 664 -32.60 -14.31 16.40
CA SER A 664 -32.91 -15.71 16.10
C SER A 664 -32.26 -16.63 17.14
N LYS A 665 -33.01 -17.61 17.66
CA LYS A 665 -32.51 -18.59 18.64
C LYS A 665 -31.71 -19.75 18.01
N ALA A 666 -31.72 -19.89 16.69
CA ALA A 666 -31.13 -21.03 15.97
C ALA A 666 -29.95 -20.58 15.10
N LYS A 667 -28.73 -21.01 15.45
CA LYS A 667 -27.49 -20.67 14.74
C LYS A 667 -27.32 -21.49 13.45
N ASN A 668 -28.02 -21.13 12.39
CA ASN A 668 -27.76 -21.68 11.05
C ASN A 668 -27.58 -20.55 10.03
N THR A 669 -26.35 -20.07 9.89
CA THR A 669 -26.00 -18.96 9.00
C THR A 669 -26.21 -19.33 7.55
N LYS A 670 -26.98 -18.50 6.83
CA LYS A 670 -27.12 -18.61 5.37
C LYS A 670 -26.15 -17.68 4.67
N ILE A 671 -25.33 -18.23 3.79
CA ILE A 671 -24.35 -17.47 3.01
C ILE A 671 -24.78 -17.44 1.55
N TYR A 672 -25.03 -16.25 1.03
CA TYR A 672 -25.46 -15.98 -0.32
C TYR A 672 -24.29 -15.38 -1.10
N TYR A 673 -23.96 -15.97 -2.24
CA TYR A 673 -22.80 -15.60 -3.04
C TYR A 673 -23.17 -15.26 -4.48
N HIS A 674 -22.51 -14.26 -5.04
CA HIS A 674 -22.59 -13.94 -6.46
C HIS A 674 -21.24 -13.42 -6.99
N ASP A 675 -20.88 -13.86 -8.19
CA ASP A 675 -19.68 -13.42 -8.92
C ASP A 675 -20.02 -12.33 -9.92
N LEU A 676 -19.28 -11.22 -9.88
CA LEU A 676 -19.38 -10.16 -10.87
C LEU A 676 -18.01 -9.89 -11.52
N TYR A 677 -17.77 -10.58 -12.64
CA TYR A 677 -16.60 -10.37 -13.50
C TYR A 677 -16.88 -9.34 -14.61
N GLY A 678 -15.83 -8.82 -15.24
CA GLY A 678 -15.90 -8.00 -16.45
C GLY A 678 -15.16 -6.68 -16.33
N LYS A 679 -15.46 -5.76 -17.25
CA LYS A 679 -14.85 -4.43 -17.24
C LYS A 679 -15.42 -3.59 -16.11
N ARG A 680 -14.64 -2.64 -15.60
CA ARG A 680 -15.04 -1.72 -14.52
C ARG A 680 -16.38 -1.03 -14.83
N LYS A 681 -16.52 -0.61 -16.09
CA LYS A 681 -17.74 -0.02 -16.62
C LYS A 681 -18.93 -0.94 -16.38
N ASP A 682 -18.92 -2.14 -16.95
CA ASP A 682 -20.03 -3.12 -16.86
C ASP A 682 -20.39 -3.45 -15.39
N LYS A 683 -19.38 -3.56 -14.51
CA LYS A 683 -19.60 -3.75 -13.06
C LYS A 683 -20.37 -2.59 -12.43
N TYR A 684 -20.06 -1.35 -12.80
CA TYR A 684 -20.78 -0.18 -12.30
C TYR A 684 -22.23 -0.12 -12.77
N GLU A 685 -22.52 -0.50 -14.02
CA GLU A 685 -23.90 -0.57 -14.52
C GLU A 685 -24.70 -1.64 -13.79
N PHE A 686 -24.12 -2.82 -13.60
CA PHE A 686 -24.73 -3.86 -12.79
C PHE A 686 -25.12 -3.37 -11.39
N LEU A 687 -24.21 -2.66 -10.71
CA LEU A 687 -24.45 -2.11 -9.36
C LEU A 687 -25.53 -1.02 -9.32
N TYR A 688 -25.77 -0.30 -10.42
CA TYR A 688 -26.86 0.67 -10.50
C TYR A 688 -28.22 0.03 -10.78
N GLU A 689 -28.23 -1.05 -11.58
CA GLU A 689 -29.47 -1.67 -12.07
C GLU A 689 -29.99 -2.79 -11.17
N ASN A 690 -29.16 -3.28 -10.24
CA ASN A 690 -29.48 -4.43 -9.41
C ASN A 690 -29.46 -4.11 -7.92
N ASP A 691 -30.25 -4.87 -7.16
CA ASP A 691 -30.32 -4.84 -5.70
C ASP A 691 -30.24 -6.28 -5.14
N LEU A 692 -30.42 -6.43 -3.82
CA LEU A 692 -30.38 -7.76 -3.20
C LEU A 692 -31.45 -8.73 -3.72
N ASN A 693 -32.58 -8.23 -4.21
CA ASN A 693 -33.70 -9.06 -4.68
C ASN A 693 -33.56 -9.45 -6.15
N SER A 694 -32.98 -8.58 -6.97
CA SER A 694 -32.78 -8.84 -8.40
C SER A 694 -31.61 -9.79 -8.67
N ILE A 695 -30.61 -9.82 -7.78
CA ILE A 695 -29.45 -10.70 -7.92
C ILE A 695 -29.86 -12.16 -7.68
N LYS A 696 -29.45 -13.03 -8.60
CA LYS A 696 -29.56 -14.49 -8.42
C LYS A 696 -28.41 -15.00 -7.55
N TRP A 697 -28.70 -15.18 -6.27
CA TRP A 697 -27.73 -15.67 -5.29
C TRP A 697 -27.55 -17.18 -5.33
N THR A 698 -26.31 -17.63 -5.13
CA THR A 698 -25.95 -19.03 -4.89
C THR A 698 -25.79 -19.26 -3.38
N LEU A 699 -26.48 -20.24 -2.82
CA LEU A 699 -26.30 -20.61 -1.42
C LEU A 699 -25.00 -21.40 -1.24
N VAL A 700 -24.13 -20.94 -0.35
CA VAL A 700 -22.84 -21.59 -0.07
C VAL A 700 -22.98 -22.62 1.04
N LYS A 701 -22.49 -23.84 0.79
CA LYS A 701 -22.32 -24.88 1.82
C LYS A 701 -20.96 -24.71 2.47
N ASN A 702 -20.94 -24.45 3.77
CA ASN A 702 -19.71 -24.26 4.52
C ASN A 702 -19.11 -25.61 4.92
N ASN A 703 -18.02 -26.00 4.25
CA ASN A 703 -17.34 -27.27 4.50
C ASN A 703 -16.09 -27.10 5.38
N GLU A 704 -15.88 -28.04 6.28
CA GLU A 704 -14.62 -28.17 7.02
C GLU A 704 -13.47 -28.58 6.09
N PRO A 705 -12.22 -28.21 6.40
CA PRO A 705 -11.80 -27.39 7.55
C PRO A 705 -11.73 -25.88 7.23
N PHE A 706 -12.05 -25.46 6.00
CA PHE A 706 -11.76 -24.10 5.54
C PHE A 706 -12.93 -23.12 5.68
N TYR A 707 -14.17 -23.59 5.71
CA TYR A 707 -15.38 -22.76 5.82
C TYR A 707 -15.39 -21.62 4.79
N LEU A 708 -15.11 -21.92 3.51
CA LEU A 708 -14.98 -20.90 2.47
C LEU A 708 -16.30 -20.15 2.26
N PHE A 709 -16.22 -18.86 1.96
CA PHE A 709 -17.39 -18.05 1.58
C PHE A 709 -17.58 -18.03 0.06
N LEU A 710 -17.29 -19.17 -0.57
CA LEU A 710 -17.32 -19.37 -2.02
C LEU A 710 -18.03 -20.70 -2.32
N PRO A 711 -18.82 -20.78 -3.39
CA PRO A 711 -19.39 -22.04 -3.85
C PRO A 711 -18.28 -23.06 -4.15
N GLN A 712 -18.52 -24.32 -3.80
CA GLN A 712 -17.65 -25.44 -4.14
C GLN A 712 -18.49 -26.56 -4.77
N ASN A 713 -17.88 -27.32 -5.68
CA ASN A 713 -18.46 -28.57 -6.14
C ASN A 713 -18.33 -29.63 -5.03
N ASN A 714 -19.41 -29.85 -4.28
CA ASN A 714 -19.40 -30.74 -3.13
C ASN A 714 -19.22 -32.22 -3.51
N ASP A 715 -19.79 -32.64 -4.64
CA ASP A 715 -19.68 -34.04 -5.10
C ASP A 715 -18.21 -34.35 -5.44
N LEU A 716 -17.55 -33.45 -6.16
CA LEU A 716 -16.12 -33.56 -6.44
C LEU A 716 -15.25 -33.44 -5.18
N LEU A 717 -15.67 -32.64 -4.20
CA LEU A 717 -14.95 -32.50 -2.93
C LEU A 717 -15.01 -33.80 -2.11
N GLU A 718 -16.17 -34.45 -2.06
CA GLU A 718 -16.33 -35.75 -1.40
C GLU A 718 -15.49 -36.83 -2.08
N GLU A 719 -15.45 -36.85 -3.42
CA GLU A 719 -14.56 -37.74 -4.18
C GLU A 719 -13.08 -37.46 -3.87
N TYR A 720 -12.66 -36.20 -3.97
CA TYR A 720 -11.28 -35.77 -3.72
C TYR A 720 -10.82 -36.06 -2.29
N ASN A 721 -11.72 -35.98 -1.31
CA ASN A 721 -11.42 -36.25 0.09
C ASN A 721 -11.14 -37.73 0.40
N LYS A 722 -11.47 -38.66 -0.50
CA LYS A 722 -11.07 -40.08 -0.38
C LYS A 722 -9.59 -40.32 -0.73
N SER A 723 -8.95 -39.36 -1.39
CA SER A 723 -7.54 -39.42 -1.80
C SER A 723 -6.59 -39.04 -0.64
N ILE A 724 -5.31 -39.40 -0.76
CA ILE A 724 -4.32 -39.17 0.31
C ILE A 724 -3.50 -37.91 0.02
N SER A 725 -3.50 -36.93 0.93
CA SER A 725 -2.68 -35.71 0.78
C SER A 725 -1.19 -36.02 0.72
N VAL A 726 -0.44 -35.35 -0.16
CA VAL A 726 1.03 -35.44 -0.21
C VAL A 726 1.65 -35.13 1.16
N LYS A 727 1.07 -34.19 1.93
CA LYS A 727 1.48 -33.89 3.31
C LYS A 727 1.36 -35.11 4.23
N ASP A 728 0.41 -36.00 3.95
CA ASP A 728 0.14 -37.20 4.75
C ASP A 728 0.84 -38.46 4.25
N ILE A 729 1.46 -38.40 3.08
CA ILE A 729 2.31 -39.47 2.53
C ILE A 729 3.67 -39.49 3.23
N PHE A 730 4.29 -38.33 3.40
CA PHE A 730 5.66 -38.22 3.91
C PHE A 730 5.72 -37.91 5.41
N MET A 731 6.76 -38.40 6.11
CA MET A 731 6.98 -38.06 7.53
C MET A 731 7.57 -36.66 7.68
N LEU A 732 8.58 -36.34 6.87
CA LEU A 732 9.37 -35.12 7.00
C LEU A 732 9.35 -34.30 5.71
N SER A 733 9.09 -33.00 5.82
CA SER A 733 9.14 -32.05 4.72
C SER A 733 9.32 -30.63 5.26
N SER A 734 9.82 -29.73 4.41
CA SER A 734 10.00 -28.32 4.76
C SER A 734 9.99 -27.48 3.49
N THR A 735 9.89 -26.16 3.64
CA THR A 735 10.08 -25.26 2.51
C THR A 735 11.56 -25.20 2.10
N GLY A 736 11.83 -24.62 0.94
CA GLY A 736 13.16 -24.23 0.52
C GLY A 736 13.88 -23.26 1.48
N ILE A 737 15.18 -23.11 1.27
CA ILE A 737 16.03 -22.17 2.00
C ILE A 737 15.55 -20.73 1.77
N CYS A 738 15.69 -19.88 2.79
CA CYS A 738 15.42 -18.45 2.68
C CYS A 738 16.63 -17.69 3.21
N THR A 739 17.31 -16.98 2.32
CA THR A 739 18.53 -16.24 2.68
C THR A 739 18.22 -14.86 3.25
N GLN A 740 17.12 -14.23 2.78
CA GLN A 740 16.82 -12.79 2.86
C GLN A 740 17.87 -11.86 2.20
N ARG A 741 18.95 -12.42 1.65
CA ARG A 741 20.10 -11.72 1.08
C ARG A 741 20.71 -12.57 -0.04
N ASP A 742 19.92 -12.87 -1.07
CA ASP A 742 20.34 -13.78 -2.16
C ASP A 742 21.64 -13.31 -2.82
N SER A 743 21.81 -12.01 -3.06
CA SER A 743 23.03 -11.44 -3.65
C SER A 743 24.31 -11.69 -2.87
N VAL A 744 24.19 -12.05 -1.58
CA VAL A 744 25.31 -12.39 -0.71
C VAL A 744 25.41 -13.91 -0.57
N ALA A 745 24.31 -14.56 -0.20
CA ALA A 745 24.33 -15.97 0.18
C ALA A 745 24.38 -16.93 -1.02
N ILE A 746 23.96 -16.49 -2.22
CA ILE A 746 23.86 -17.32 -3.42
C ILE A 746 24.61 -16.65 -4.56
N GLN A 747 25.52 -17.38 -5.20
CA GLN A 747 26.31 -16.91 -6.35
C GLN A 747 26.16 -17.83 -7.55
N LYS A 748 26.27 -17.29 -8.77
CA LYS A 748 26.12 -18.07 -10.00
C LYS A 748 27.20 -19.13 -10.15
N THR A 749 28.44 -18.85 -9.75
CA THR A 749 29.55 -19.80 -9.85
C THR A 749 30.07 -20.22 -8.48
N LYS A 750 30.68 -21.42 -8.44
CA LYS A 750 31.33 -21.93 -7.23
C LYS A 750 32.48 -21.03 -6.79
N GLN A 751 33.23 -20.46 -7.72
CA GLN A 751 34.38 -19.63 -7.40
C GLN A 751 33.95 -18.31 -6.75
N ASP A 752 32.84 -17.72 -7.19
CA ASP A 752 32.34 -16.47 -6.63
C ASP A 752 31.91 -16.64 -5.17
N ILE A 753 31.18 -17.72 -4.84
CA ILE A 753 30.80 -17.97 -3.44
C ILE A 753 32.03 -18.31 -2.57
N VAL A 754 33.03 -19.01 -3.12
CA VAL A 754 34.30 -19.27 -2.40
C VAL A 754 35.02 -17.96 -2.09
N ASN A 755 35.11 -17.06 -3.07
CA ASN A 755 35.72 -15.75 -2.88
C ASN A 755 34.95 -14.91 -1.85
N LEU A 756 33.62 -14.93 -1.92
CA LEU A 756 32.76 -14.21 -0.98
C LEU A 756 32.93 -14.72 0.46
N VAL A 757 32.91 -16.04 0.66
CA VAL A 757 33.13 -16.62 2.00
C VAL A 757 34.53 -16.28 2.53
N ASN A 758 35.55 -16.33 1.67
CA ASN A 758 36.91 -15.93 2.04
C ASN A 758 36.99 -14.45 2.47
N ASP A 759 36.29 -13.57 1.77
CA ASP A 759 36.20 -12.15 2.13
C ASP A 759 35.50 -11.96 3.47
N PHE A 760 34.37 -12.62 3.71
CA PHE A 760 33.66 -12.56 5.00
C PHE A 760 34.52 -13.06 6.17
N CYS A 761 35.45 -13.98 5.91
CA CYS A 761 36.40 -14.45 6.92
C CYS A 761 37.57 -13.46 7.16
N LYS A 762 37.90 -12.58 6.21
CA LYS A 762 39.13 -11.76 6.25
C LYS A 762 38.89 -10.26 6.42
N LEU A 763 37.83 -9.72 5.82
CA LEU A 763 37.54 -8.29 5.78
C LEU A 763 36.69 -7.85 6.98
N ASP A 764 36.73 -6.56 7.28
CA ASP A 764 35.88 -5.93 8.28
C ASP A 764 34.48 -5.59 7.71
N GLU A 765 33.54 -5.26 8.60
CA GLU A 765 32.14 -5.00 8.23
C GLU A 765 31.94 -3.83 7.26
N ILE A 766 32.76 -2.77 7.36
CA ILE A 766 32.62 -1.58 6.51
C ILE A 766 33.02 -1.95 5.09
N THR A 767 34.18 -2.59 4.94
CA THR A 767 34.68 -3.06 3.64
C THR A 767 33.71 -4.05 2.99
N LEU A 768 33.10 -4.96 3.76
CA LEU A 768 32.11 -5.91 3.23
C LEU A 768 30.83 -5.22 2.75
N LYS A 769 30.33 -4.23 3.49
CA LYS A 769 29.14 -3.44 3.10
C LYS A 769 29.37 -2.71 1.79
N GLU A 770 30.53 -2.08 1.62
CA GLU A 770 30.88 -1.37 0.40
C GLU A 770 31.10 -2.32 -0.78
N LYS A 771 31.90 -3.38 -0.60
CA LYS A 771 32.25 -4.31 -1.67
C LYS A 771 31.06 -5.07 -2.25
N TYR A 772 30.14 -5.51 -1.38
CA TYR A 772 28.98 -6.32 -1.78
C TYR A 772 27.66 -5.55 -1.79
N ASN A 773 27.72 -4.22 -1.61
CA ASN A 773 26.55 -3.33 -1.53
C ASN A 773 25.47 -3.88 -0.57
N ILE A 774 25.89 -4.27 0.63
CA ILE A 774 25.01 -4.91 1.61
C ILE A 774 24.08 -3.87 2.23
N GLU A 775 22.77 -4.07 2.06
CA GLU A 775 21.74 -3.23 2.66
C GLU A 775 21.76 -3.28 4.20
N LYS A 776 20.97 -2.39 4.84
CA LYS A 776 20.79 -2.38 6.30
C LYS A 776 20.34 -3.74 6.83
N ASP A 777 20.77 -4.08 8.03
CA ASP A 777 20.42 -5.33 8.71
C ASP A 777 18.90 -5.51 8.85
N GLY A 778 18.47 -6.76 8.75
CA GLY A 778 17.09 -7.17 9.00
C GLY A 778 16.89 -7.72 10.42
N ARG A 779 15.65 -8.10 10.72
CA ARG A 779 15.32 -8.79 11.99
C ARG A 779 15.99 -10.17 12.08
N ASP A 780 15.96 -10.93 10.99
CA ASP A 780 16.41 -12.33 10.97
C ASP A 780 17.77 -12.53 10.29
N TRP A 781 18.30 -11.54 9.56
CA TRP A 781 19.65 -11.56 8.98
C TRP A 781 20.43 -10.34 9.44
N GLN A 782 21.62 -10.57 10.01
CA GLN A 782 22.52 -9.52 10.52
C GLN A 782 23.94 -9.82 10.06
N LEU A 783 24.64 -8.81 9.55
CA LEU A 783 25.98 -8.99 8.98
C LEU A 783 26.96 -9.59 9.99
N SER A 784 26.97 -9.09 11.22
CA SER A 784 27.86 -9.58 12.29
C SER A 784 27.65 -11.06 12.60
N LYS A 785 26.39 -11.55 12.59
CA LYS A 785 26.06 -12.97 12.76
C LYS A 785 26.49 -13.80 11.57
N ALA A 786 26.29 -13.30 10.35
CA ALA A 786 26.75 -13.96 9.14
C ALA A 786 28.28 -14.16 9.15
N ILE A 787 29.05 -13.12 9.48
CA ILE A 787 30.51 -13.19 9.63
C ILE A 787 30.91 -14.21 10.70
N ASN A 788 30.31 -14.13 11.89
CA ASN A 788 30.61 -15.03 12.99
C ASN A 788 30.35 -16.50 12.62
N SER A 789 29.24 -16.76 11.93
CA SER A 789 28.84 -18.09 11.48
C SER A 789 29.81 -18.66 10.45
N LEU A 790 30.24 -17.86 9.47
CA LEU A 790 31.21 -18.31 8.45
C LEU A 790 32.59 -18.61 9.05
N LYS A 791 33.00 -17.89 10.10
CA LYS A 791 34.30 -18.12 10.77
C LYS A 791 34.30 -19.34 11.68
N ASN A 792 33.19 -19.60 12.37
CA ASN A 792 33.15 -20.55 13.48
C ASN A 792 32.39 -21.84 13.17
N THR A 793 31.54 -21.85 12.16
CA THR A 793 30.68 -22.99 11.80
C THR A 793 31.13 -23.59 10.47
N LYS A 794 31.52 -24.87 10.49
CA LYS A 794 31.85 -25.62 9.27
C LYS A 794 30.59 -25.81 8.42
N GLY A 795 30.76 -25.70 7.10
CA GLY A 795 29.74 -25.92 6.10
C GLY A 795 30.36 -26.45 4.81
N ALA A 796 29.52 -26.60 3.79
CA ALA A 796 29.91 -27.12 2.49
C ALA A 796 29.47 -26.17 1.36
N PHE A 797 30.22 -26.19 0.25
CA PHE A 797 29.82 -25.48 -0.96
C PHE A 797 28.87 -26.35 -1.77
N GLU A 798 27.60 -25.95 -1.81
CA GLU A 798 26.51 -26.77 -2.36
C GLU A 798 25.80 -26.06 -3.51
N GLN A 799 25.28 -26.86 -4.44
CA GLN A 799 24.41 -26.34 -5.48
C GLN A 799 22.98 -26.19 -4.96
N VAL A 800 22.36 -25.05 -5.26
CA VAL A 800 20.96 -24.75 -5.00
C VAL A 800 20.20 -24.83 -6.30
N ALA A 801 19.10 -25.58 -6.35
CA ALA A 801 18.08 -25.37 -7.37
C ALA A 801 17.38 -24.03 -7.10
N TYR A 802 17.90 -22.98 -7.73
CA TYR A 802 17.47 -21.60 -7.49
C TYR A 802 16.16 -21.34 -8.22
N ARG A 803 16.11 -21.64 -9.53
CA ARG A 803 14.89 -21.63 -10.35
C ARG A 803 14.84 -22.93 -11.17
N PRO A 804 13.71 -23.27 -11.83
CA PRO A 804 13.59 -24.54 -12.54
C PRO A 804 14.68 -24.64 -13.62
N PHE A 805 15.51 -25.68 -13.51
CA PHE A 805 16.71 -25.91 -14.34
C PHE A 805 17.84 -24.86 -14.27
N ASP A 806 17.77 -23.93 -13.31
CA ASP A 806 18.80 -22.93 -13.06
C ASP A 806 19.44 -23.16 -11.67
N PHE A 807 20.74 -23.47 -11.67
CA PHE A 807 21.46 -23.97 -10.50
C PHE A 807 22.59 -23.02 -10.10
N TYR A 808 22.52 -22.47 -8.90
CA TYR A 808 23.53 -21.57 -8.33
C TYR A 808 24.27 -22.25 -7.17
N TRP A 809 25.24 -21.57 -6.58
CA TRP A 809 26.10 -22.06 -5.51
C TRP A 809 25.91 -21.27 -4.23
N THR A 810 25.97 -21.96 -3.10
CA THR A 810 25.95 -21.37 -1.76
C THR A 810 27.00 -22.03 -0.87
N TYR A 811 27.33 -21.38 0.25
CA TYR A 811 27.95 -22.05 1.40
C TYR A 811 26.87 -22.39 2.41
N TYR A 812 26.67 -23.68 2.67
CA TYR A 812 25.60 -24.19 3.53
C TYR A 812 26.21 -24.74 4.82
N ASN A 813 25.85 -24.14 5.96
CA ASN A 813 26.30 -24.55 7.29
C ASN A 813 25.15 -24.85 8.28
N GLY A 814 23.90 -24.85 7.80
CA GLY A 814 22.71 -25.22 8.58
C GLY A 814 22.33 -24.26 9.72
N GLU A 815 23.06 -23.17 9.93
CA GLU A 815 22.83 -22.23 11.04
C GLU A 815 21.72 -21.23 10.71
N SER A 816 20.70 -21.15 11.58
CA SER A 816 19.53 -20.27 11.40
C SER A 816 19.81 -18.86 11.91
N ARG A 817 19.30 -17.84 11.21
CA ARG A 817 19.53 -16.41 11.48
C ARG A 817 21.00 -16.00 11.47
N ALA A 818 21.74 -16.56 10.52
CA ALA A 818 23.18 -16.40 10.38
C ALA A 818 23.53 -16.04 8.93
N PHE A 819 24.41 -16.81 8.26
CA PHE A 819 24.69 -16.61 6.83
C PHE A 819 23.41 -16.71 5.98
N MET A 820 22.49 -17.57 6.39
CA MET A 820 21.11 -17.63 5.90
C MET A 820 20.11 -17.33 7.02
N ALA A 821 18.98 -16.69 6.68
CA ALA A 821 17.91 -16.48 7.64
C ALA A 821 17.26 -17.82 8.08
N TYR A 822 16.90 -18.67 7.11
CA TYR A 822 16.28 -19.98 7.36
C TYR A 822 16.84 -21.06 6.42
N PRO A 823 17.84 -21.85 6.87
CA PRO A 823 18.46 -22.91 6.05
C PRO A 823 17.63 -24.19 5.97
N ARG A 824 16.62 -24.38 6.84
CA ARG A 824 15.71 -25.55 6.86
C ARG A 824 16.46 -26.88 6.93
N ASP A 825 17.45 -26.89 7.81
CA ASP A 825 18.42 -27.95 7.99
C ASP A 825 17.81 -29.31 8.36
N GLU A 826 16.62 -29.31 8.96
CA GLU A 826 15.85 -30.54 9.18
C GLU A 826 15.49 -31.32 7.91
N VAL A 827 15.57 -30.72 6.73
CA VAL A 827 15.30 -31.39 5.45
C VAL A 827 16.47 -31.25 4.48
N MET A 828 17.09 -30.08 4.41
CA MET A 828 18.16 -29.79 3.45
C MET A 828 19.41 -30.65 3.70
N GLU A 829 19.66 -31.09 4.93
CA GLU A 829 20.77 -32.00 5.27
C GLU A 829 20.75 -33.31 4.46
N HIS A 830 19.56 -33.75 4.02
CA HIS A 830 19.38 -34.96 3.24
C HIS A 830 19.72 -34.82 1.75
N PHE A 831 20.15 -33.64 1.31
CA PHE A 831 20.52 -33.33 -0.09
C PHE A 831 21.97 -32.84 -0.25
N LEU A 832 22.78 -32.80 0.82
CA LEU A 832 24.17 -32.31 0.77
C LEU A 832 25.09 -33.34 0.10
N GLU A 833 25.80 -34.17 0.89
CA GLU A 833 26.74 -35.16 0.36
C GLU A 833 26.06 -36.42 -0.21
N ASN A 834 24.77 -36.61 0.10
CA ASN A 834 24.05 -37.84 -0.17
C ASN A 834 23.19 -37.78 -1.44
N LYS A 835 23.18 -38.87 -2.22
CA LYS A 835 22.28 -38.98 -3.39
C LYS A 835 20.82 -39.12 -2.93
N ASN A 836 20.03 -38.09 -3.13
CA ASN A 836 18.60 -38.10 -2.82
C ASN A 836 17.79 -37.48 -3.96
N ILE A 837 16.48 -37.70 -3.93
CA ILE A 837 15.52 -37.05 -4.80
C ILE A 837 14.35 -36.57 -3.93
N GLY A 838 13.80 -35.41 -4.23
CA GLY A 838 12.71 -34.84 -3.47
C GLY A 838 11.60 -34.33 -4.38
N LEU A 839 10.37 -34.72 -4.06
CA LEU A 839 9.17 -34.15 -4.68
C LEU A 839 9.04 -32.71 -4.25
N ILE A 840 8.78 -31.81 -5.21
CA ILE A 840 8.50 -30.41 -4.93
C ILE A 840 7.05 -30.14 -5.28
N CYS A 841 6.32 -29.59 -4.31
CA CYS A 841 4.94 -29.18 -4.48
C CYS A 841 4.60 -28.10 -3.44
N ASP A 842 4.01 -26.99 -3.84
CA ASP A 842 3.57 -25.96 -2.88
C ASP A 842 2.22 -26.34 -2.24
N ARG A 843 1.89 -25.67 -1.13
CA ARG A 843 0.55 -25.69 -0.54
C ARG A 843 -0.37 -24.74 -1.31
N GLY A 844 -1.22 -25.28 -2.16
CA GLY A 844 -2.08 -24.48 -3.03
C GLY A 844 -1.31 -23.75 -4.14
N THR A 845 -2.04 -23.03 -4.98
CA THR A 845 -1.46 -22.19 -6.02
C THR A 845 -2.39 -21.05 -6.39
N LYS A 846 -1.82 -19.91 -6.79
CA LYS A 846 -2.56 -18.78 -7.35
C LYS A 846 -2.63 -18.82 -8.88
N LEU A 847 -2.09 -19.87 -9.48
CA LEU A 847 -2.07 -20.05 -10.92
C LEU A 847 -3.41 -20.59 -11.40
N ASN A 848 -3.73 -20.33 -12.67
CA ASN A 848 -4.91 -20.88 -13.30
C ASN A 848 -4.78 -22.37 -13.63
N ASN A 849 -3.56 -22.93 -13.52
CA ASN A 849 -3.25 -24.34 -13.73
C ASN A 849 -2.30 -24.84 -12.62
N ILE A 850 -2.25 -26.15 -12.41
CA ILE A 850 -1.30 -26.80 -11.49
C ILE A 850 0.01 -27.09 -12.23
N ASP A 851 0.92 -26.13 -12.16
CA ASP A 851 2.25 -26.20 -12.79
C ASP A 851 3.40 -26.12 -11.77
N ASN A 852 3.09 -25.93 -10.48
CA ASN A 852 4.04 -25.79 -9.37
C ASN A 852 4.52 -27.14 -8.80
N ILE A 853 4.71 -28.14 -9.68
CA ILE A 853 5.21 -29.47 -9.34
C ILE A 853 6.57 -29.68 -9.99
N PHE A 854 7.56 -30.12 -9.22
CA PHE A 854 8.91 -30.38 -9.74
C PHE A 854 9.62 -31.47 -8.94
N ILE A 855 10.84 -31.80 -9.34
CA ILE A 855 11.72 -32.73 -8.62
C ILE A 855 13.11 -32.11 -8.51
N SER A 856 13.79 -32.32 -7.38
CA SER A 856 15.18 -31.90 -7.21
C SER A 856 16.01 -32.99 -6.55
N ASN A 857 17.29 -33.05 -6.92
CA ASN A 857 18.32 -33.83 -6.23
C ASN A 857 19.30 -32.94 -5.44
N LYS A 858 18.92 -31.68 -5.22
CA LYS A 858 19.69 -30.62 -4.56
C LYS A 858 18.82 -29.93 -3.52
N ILE A 859 19.46 -29.16 -2.62
CA ILE A 859 18.75 -28.17 -1.81
C ILE A 859 18.04 -27.15 -2.73
N ILE A 860 16.90 -26.63 -2.28
CA ILE A 860 16.05 -25.77 -3.11
C ILE A 860 15.88 -24.39 -2.48
N ASP A 861 15.76 -23.36 -3.31
CA ASP A 861 15.31 -22.04 -2.87
C ASP A 861 13.80 -22.05 -2.52
N LEU A 862 13.39 -21.20 -1.58
CA LEU A 862 11.99 -21.02 -1.19
C LEU A 862 11.08 -20.68 -2.39
N HIS A 863 11.62 -20.03 -3.41
CA HIS A 863 10.89 -19.55 -4.58
C HIS A 863 11.16 -20.34 -5.87
N LEU A 864 11.58 -21.61 -5.75
CA LEU A 864 11.90 -22.46 -6.90
C LEU A 864 10.72 -22.59 -7.89
N VAL A 865 9.53 -23.01 -7.44
CA VAL A 865 8.36 -23.16 -8.32
C VAL A 865 7.17 -22.27 -7.94
N GLY A 866 7.23 -21.58 -6.80
CA GLY A 866 6.15 -20.72 -6.34
C GLY A 866 6.55 -19.80 -5.19
N SER A 867 5.58 -19.40 -4.36
CA SER A 867 5.86 -18.47 -3.24
C SER A 867 6.36 -19.17 -1.98
N GLY A 868 6.30 -20.50 -1.93
CA GLY A 868 6.70 -21.27 -0.76
C GLY A 868 6.86 -22.74 -1.11
N SER A 869 7.90 -23.06 -1.89
CA SER A 869 8.13 -24.41 -2.40
C SER A 869 8.54 -25.36 -1.30
N TYR A 870 7.72 -26.40 -1.09
CA TYR A 870 8.01 -27.51 -0.18
C TYR A 870 8.75 -28.60 -0.93
N ILE A 871 9.73 -29.19 -0.25
CA ILE A 871 10.43 -30.39 -0.71
C ILE A 871 10.20 -31.54 0.26
N TYR A 872 9.91 -32.70 -0.33
CA TYR A 872 9.66 -33.97 0.34
C TYR A 872 10.77 -34.94 -0.06
N PRO A 873 11.87 -35.07 0.71
CA PRO A 873 12.94 -36.01 0.38
C PRO A 873 12.39 -37.43 0.35
N LEU A 874 12.80 -38.24 -0.62
CA LEU A 874 12.38 -39.64 -0.70
C LEU A 874 13.02 -40.47 0.43
N TYR A 875 14.25 -40.11 0.82
CA TYR A 875 15.02 -40.82 1.83
C TYR A 875 15.45 -39.91 2.98
N LEU A 876 15.45 -40.47 4.19
CA LEU A 876 16.09 -39.88 5.38
C LEU A 876 17.43 -40.58 5.63
N TYR A 877 18.46 -39.78 5.92
CA TYR A 877 19.81 -40.24 6.21
C TYR A 877 20.10 -40.21 7.72
N PRO A 878 21.02 -41.05 8.24
CA PRO A 878 21.28 -41.23 9.67
C PRO A 878 22.07 -40.09 10.32
N THR A 879 21.57 -38.86 10.17
CA THR A 879 22.12 -37.67 10.81
C THR A 879 21.67 -37.59 12.27
N THR A 880 22.40 -36.82 13.08
CA THR A 880 22.05 -36.57 14.48
C THR A 880 20.63 -35.98 14.63
N ARG A 881 20.23 -35.12 13.69
CA ARG A 881 18.93 -34.47 13.71
C ARG A 881 17.82 -35.41 13.26
N SER A 882 18.04 -36.21 12.22
CA SER A 882 17.09 -37.24 11.78
C SER A 882 16.83 -38.30 12.85
N LYS A 883 17.86 -38.76 13.57
CA LYS A 883 17.71 -39.69 14.71
C LYS A 883 16.79 -39.12 15.80
N LYS A 884 17.00 -37.86 16.18
CA LYS A 884 16.15 -37.15 17.16
C LYS A 884 14.72 -36.99 16.67
N PHE A 885 14.54 -36.65 15.39
CA PHE A 885 13.22 -36.53 14.77
C PHE A 885 12.47 -37.88 14.82
N LEU A 886 13.08 -38.96 14.35
CA LEU A 886 12.45 -40.28 14.29
C LEU A 886 12.09 -40.82 15.68
N LYS A 887 12.94 -40.58 16.68
CA LYS A 887 12.62 -40.93 18.08
C LYS A 887 11.47 -40.13 18.67
N LYS A 888 11.28 -38.90 18.21
CA LYS A 888 10.13 -38.08 18.59
C LYS A 888 8.85 -38.57 17.93
N GLU A 889 8.90 -38.95 16.65
CA GLU A 889 7.76 -39.49 15.91
C GLU A 889 7.38 -40.90 16.39
N ASN A 890 8.36 -41.73 16.71
CA ASN A 890 8.18 -43.06 17.27
C ASN A 890 9.13 -43.27 18.47
N PRO A 891 8.63 -43.19 19.72
CA PRO A 891 9.44 -43.39 20.92
C PRO A 891 10.16 -44.75 21.01
N ASN A 892 9.67 -45.77 20.28
CA ASN A 892 10.27 -47.09 20.22
C ASN A 892 11.33 -47.23 19.10
N PHE A 893 11.61 -46.15 18.35
CA PHE A 893 12.63 -46.16 17.32
C PHE A 893 14.02 -46.42 17.90
N ASN A 894 14.67 -47.50 17.47
CA ASN A 894 16.02 -47.83 17.88
C ASN A 894 17.05 -47.09 17.00
N GLU A 895 17.65 -46.04 17.56
CA GLU A 895 18.68 -45.22 16.90
C GLU A 895 19.93 -46.01 16.47
N GLU A 896 20.26 -47.12 17.16
CA GLU A 896 21.43 -47.95 16.85
C GLU A 896 21.26 -48.71 15.53
N ASN A 897 20.02 -49.02 15.15
CA ASN A 897 19.70 -49.73 13.92
C ASN A 897 19.66 -48.80 12.69
N PHE A 898 19.65 -47.48 12.88
CA PHE A 898 19.63 -46.50 11.79
C PHE A 898 21.04 -46.18 11.32
N THR A 899 21.64 -47.11 10.57
CA THR A 899 23.00 -47.02 10.02
C THR A 899 23.02 -46.71 8.52
N SER A 900 21.88 -46.81 7.84
CA SER A 900 21.71 -46.52 6.41
C SER A 900 20.42 -45.76 6.16
N LYS A 901 20.22 -45.25 4.93
CA LYS A 901 19.03 -44.45 4.58
C LYS A 901 17.73 -45.27 4.71
N ILE A 902 16.64 -44.61 5.11
CA ILE A 902 15.28 -45.19 5.15
C ILE A 902 14.31 -44.38 4.28
N GLU A 903 13.23 -44.99 3.81
CA GLU A 903 12.18 -44.28 3.07
C GLU A 903 11.45 -43.27 3.96
N ASN A 904 11.13 -42.09 3.42
CA ASN A 904 10.45 -41.01 4.16
C ASN A 904 8.92 -41.10 4.07
N PHE A 905 8.35 -42.31 4.14
CA PHE A 905 6.89 -42.51 4.12
C PHE A 905 6.34 -42.75 5.52
N LYS A 906 5.14 -42.21 5.79
CA LYS A 906 4.42 -42.57 7.02
C LYS A 906 4.06 -44.06 6.98
N GLU A 907 4.14 -44.72 8.13
CA GLU A 907 3.83 -46.15 8.25
C GLU A 907 2.41 -46.48 7.78
N SER A 908 1.43 -45.66 8.15
CA SER A 908 0.04 -45.81 7.71
C SER A 908 -0.13 -45.78 6.19
N PHE A 909 0.59 -44.88 5.51
CA PHE A 909 0.60 -44.80 4.05
C PHE A 909 1.31 -46.00 3.42
N ARG A 910 2.46 -46.41 3.99
CA ARG A 910 3.21 -47.56 3.48
C ARG A 910 2.38 -48.85 3.54
N THR A 911 1.73 -49.10 4.67
CA THR A 911 0.82 -50.24 4.85
C THR A 911 -0.33 -50.20 3.86
N PHE A 912 -0.96 -49.03 3.67
CA PHE A 912 -2.03 -48.86 2.67
C PHE A 912 -1.59 -49.27 1.26
N ILE A 913 -0.40 -48.85 0.81
CA ILE A 913 0.11 -49.20 -0.53
C ILE A 913 0.41 -50.69 -0.65
N ASP A 914 1.06 -51.26 0.36
CA ASP A 914 1.44 -52.67 0.37
C ASP A 914 0.19 -53.58 0.36
N GLU A 915 -0.86 -53.20 1.10
CA GLU A 915 -2.16 -53.89 1.13
C GLU A 915 -2.93 -53.74 -0.19
N LEU A 916 -2.98 -52.53 -0.76
CA LEU A 916 -3.70 -52.23 -1.98
C LEU A 916 -3.21 -53.08 -3.16
N TYR A 917 -1.89 -53.22 -3.32
CA TYR A 917 -1.29 -53.93 -4.46
C TYR A 917 -0.78 -55.33 -4.17
N LYS A 918 -0.78 -55.74 -2.89
CA LYS A 918 -0.25 -57.03 -2.42
C LYS A 918 1.18 -57.30 -2.92
N GLU A 919 1.99 -56.24 -3.01
CA GLU A 919 3.40 -56.26 -3.45
C GLU A 919 4.12 -55.06 -2.85
N LYS A 920 5.33 -55.28 -2.34
CA LYS A 920 6.14 -54.23 -1.74
C LYS A 920 6.93 -53.48 -2.83
N PHE A 921 6.35 -52.41 -3.36
CA PHE A 921 7.00 -51.55 -4.36
C PHE A 921 8.18 -50.75 -3.80
N SER A 922 9.17 -50.44 -4.65
CA SER A 922 10.27 -49.57 -4.24
C SER A 922 9.75 -48.14 -3.97
N PRO A 923 10.44 -47.36 -3.11
CA PRO A 923 10.08 -45.97 -2.89
C PRO A 923 10.06 -45.14 -4.18
N GLU A 924 10.99 -45.43 -5.10
CA GLU A 924 11.05 -44.82 -6.42
C GLU A 924 9.82 -45.15 -7.27
N ASP A 925 9.34 -46.39 -7.27
CA ASP A 925 8.13 -46.77 -8.03
C ASP A 925 6.90 -45.99 -7.53
N ILE A 926 6.76 -45.86 -6.20
CA ILE A 926 5.67 -45.12 -5.58
C ILE A 926 5.78 -43.62 -5.92
N LEU A 927 6.98 -43.05 -5.82
CA LEU A 927 7.22 -41.65 -6.19
C LEU A 927 6.97 -41.40 -7.68
N GLY A 928 7.38 -42.32 -8.55
CA GLY A 928 7.08 -42.29 -9.97
C GLY A 928 5.58 -42.23 -10.23
N TYR A 929 4.80 -43.07 -9.55
CA TYR A 929 3.34 -43.04 -9.66
C TYR A 929 2.77 -41.68 -9.23
N ILE A 930 3.18 -41.19 -8.05
CA ILE A 930 2.75 -39.88 -7.53
C ILE A 930 3.06 -38.77 -8.54
N TYR A 931 4.27 -38.78 -9.11
CA TYR A 931 4.70 -37.79 -10.09
C TYR A 931 3.87 -37.87 -11.37
N ALA A 932 3.56 -39.06 -11.87
CA ALA A 932 2.71 -39.22 -13.04
C ALA A 932 1.29 -38.69 -12.82
N VAL A 933 0.66 -38.98 -11.66
CA VAL A 933 -0.67 -38.46 -11.32
C VAL A 933 -0.68 -36.93 -11.26
N LEU A 934 0.35 -36.33 -10.67
CA LEU A 934 0.47 -34.87 -10.59
C LEU A 934 0.65 -34.19 -11.96
N PHE A 935 1.18 -34.92 -12.96
CA PHE A 935 1.29 -34.45 -14.34
C PHE A 935 0.08 -34.83 -15.21
N HIS A 936 -0.85 -35.63 -14.70
CA HIS A 936 -2.03 -36.06 -15.42
C HIS A 936 -3.01 -34.91 -15.66
N LYS A 937 -3.28 -34.61 -16.94
CA LYS A 937 -4.11 -33.47 -17.37
C LYS A 937 -5.52 -33.50 -16.76
N ILE A 938 -6.24 -34.62 -16.92
CA ILE A 938 -7.62 -34.77 -16.42
C ILE A 938 -7.71 -34.58 -14.91
N TYR A 939 -6.76 -35.14 -14.13
CA TYR A 939 -6.71 -34.96 -12.67
C TYR A 939 -6.56 -33.48 -12.30
N ARG A 940 -5.60 -32.78 -12.94
CA ARG A 940 -5.36 -31.35 -12.67
C ARG A 940 -6.55 -30.47 -13.02
N GLU A 941 -7.22 -30.74 -14.14
CA GLU A 941 -8.40 -30.00 -14.57
C GLU A 941 -9.61 -30.31 -13.69
N LYS A 942 -9.86 -31.58 -13.36
CA LYS A 942 -11.01 -32.02 -12.55
C LYS A 942 -10.96 -31.47 -11.12
N TYR A 943 -9.78 -31.41 -10.51
CA TYR A 943 -9.62 -31.01 -9.09
C TYR A 943 -8.96 -29.65 -8.88
N LEU A 944 -8.89 -28.82 -9.94
CA LEU A 944 -8.19 -27.53 -9.94
C LEU A 944 -8.55 -26.64 -8.74
N ASP A 945 -9.84 -26.53 -8.42
CA ASP A 945 -10.33 -25.65 -7.35
C ASP A 945 -9.83 -26.09 -5.96
N PHE A 946 -9.66 -27.39 -5.73
CA PHE A 946 -9.13 -27.92 -4.48
C PHE A 946 -7.59 -27.82 -4.43
N LEU A 947 -6.95 -28.05 -5.57
CA LEU A 947 -5.49 -27.96 -5.73
C LEU A 947 -4.96 -26.52 -5.59
N LYS A 948 -5.82 -25.50 -5.78
CA LYS A 948 -5.49 -24.10 -5.51
C LYS A 948 -5.41 -23.77 -4.01
N ILE A 949 -6.04 -24.56 -3.14
CA ILE A 949 -6.22 -24.23 -1.72
C ILE A 949 -5.18 -24.90 -0.82
N ASP A 950 -4.95 -26.20 -1.01
CA ASP A 950 -4.10 -27.00 -0.13
C ASP A 950 -3.18 -27.94 -0.92
N PHE A 951 -2.40 -28.76 -0.22
CA PHE A 951 -1.57 -29.76 -0.87
C PHE A 951 -2.38 -30.74 -1.73
N PRO A 952 -1.83 -31.21 -2.87
CA PRO A 952 -2.49 -32.22 -3.70
C PRO A 952 -2.79 -33.50 -2.94
N LYS A 953 -3.93 -34.12 -3.24
CA LYS A 953 -4.31 -35.44 -2.77
C LYS A 953 -4.21 -36.45 -3.90
N ILE A 954 -3.39 -37.47 -3.72
CA ILE A 954 -3.09 -38.46 -4.75
C ILE A 954 -4.16 -39.54 -4.74
N LEU A 955 -4.78 -39.74 -5.90
CA LEU A 955 -5.67 -40.86 -6.19
C LEU A 955 -4.82 -42.08 -6.57
N PHE A 956 -5.00 -43.20 -5.86
CA PHE A 956 -4.33 -44.47 -6.16
C PHE A 956 -5.30 -45.41 -6.88
N VAL A 957 -4.95 -45.81 -8.10
CA VAL A 957 -5.74 -46.75 -8.90
C VAL A 957 -5.75 -48.14 -8.28
N GLU A 958 -6.88 -48.84 -8.31
CA GLU A 958 -6.96 -50.22 -7.81
C GLU A 958 -6.19 -51.20 -8.72
N ASN A 959 -6.12 -50.90 -10.03
CA ASN A 959 -5.45 -51.76 -10.98
C ASN A 959 -3.93 -51.63 -10.91
N LYS A 960 -3.28 -52.69 -10.40
CA LYS A 960 -1.82 -52.80 -10.28
C LYS A 960 -1.05 -52.62 -11.59
N LYS A 961 -1.59 -53.04 -12.74
CA LYS A 961 -0.93 -52.86 -14.06
C LYS A 961 -0.94 -51.38 -14.45
N THR A 962 -2.06 -50.69 -14.21
CA THR A 962 -2.17 -49.23 -14.38
C THR A 962 -1.19 -48.49 -13.48
N PHE A 963 -1.09 -48.89 -12.20
CA PHE A 963 -0.08 -48.35 -11.27
C PHE A 963 1.34 -48.50 -11.83
N LYS A 964 1.73 -49.71 -12.25
CA LYS A 964 3.07 -49.98 -12.83
C LYS A 964 3.33 -49.14 -14.09
N ASN A 965 2.34 -48.97 -14.95
CA ASN A 965 2.48 -48.16 -16.17
C ASN A 965 2.69 -46.68 -15.85
N LEU A 966 1.85 -46.10 -14.98
CA LEU A 966 1.99 -44.71 -14.55
C LEU A 966 3.30 -44.49 -13.80
N SER A 967 3.68 -45.41 -12.92
CA SER A 967 4.95 -45.39 -12.20
C SER A 967 6.14 -45.32 -13.15
N LYS A 968 6.17 -46.16 -14.19
CA LYS A 968 7.22 -46.16 -15.21
C LYS A 968 7.30 -44.82 -15.95
N LEU A 969 6.18 -44.24 -16.35
CA LEU A 969 6.15 -42.94 -17.04
C LEU A 969 6.60 -41.80 -16.12
N GLY A 970 6.17 -41.81 -14.87
CA GLY A 970 6.60 -40.81 -13.89
C GLY A 970 8.08 -40.93 -13.54
N LEU A 971 8.65 -42.13 -13.48
CA LEU A 971 10.10 -42.32 -13.33
C LEU A 971 10.88 -41.76 -14.53
N LYS A 972 10.38 -41.93 -15.76
CA LYS A 972 10.96 -41.27 -16.94
C LYS A 972 10.93 -39.74 -16.78
N LEU A 973 9.80 -39.16 -16.37
CA LEU A 973 9.68 -37.72 -16.11
C LEU A 973 10.63 -37.24 -15.01
N ILE A 974 10.77 -37.99 -13.90
CA ILE A 974 11.69 -37.67 -12.81
C ILE A 974 13.12 -37.61 -13.35
N ASN A 975 13.55 -38.61 -14.12
CA ASN A 975 14.89 -38.64 -14.69
C ASN A 975 15.13 -37.48 -15.66
N LEU A 976 14.16 -37.16 -16.51
CA LEU A 976 14.20 -35.99 -17.41
C LEU A 976 14.35 -34.69 -16.63
N HIS A 977 13.53 -34.45 -15.62
CA HIS A 977 13.57 -33.21 -14.84
C HIS A 977 14.81 -33.09 -13.93
N LEU A 978 15.44 -34.21 -13.59
CA LEU A 978 16.77 -34.24 -12.95
C LEU A 978 17.92 -34.06 -13.96
N LEU A 979 17.61 -33.87 -15.25
CA LEU A 979 18.55 -33.79 -16.36
C LEU A 979 19.46 -35.04 -16.47
N LYS A 980 18.88 -36.22 -16.16
CA LYS A 980 19.53 -37.52 -16.23
C LYS A 980 18.91 -38.34 -17.36
N ASN A 981 19.35 -38.21 -18.62
CA ASN A 981 19.06 -39.30 -19.57
C ASN A 981 19.87 -39.30 -20.87
N ASN A 982 19.87 -40.50 -21.48
CA ASN A 982 20.60 -40.88 -22.71
C ASN A 982 19.67 -41.07 -23.94
N GLU A 983 18.36 -40.84 -23.80
CA GLU A 983 17.32 -41.12 -24.83
C GLU A 983 16.63 -39.84 -25.34
N LEU A 984 17.29 -38.68 -25.31
CA LEU A 984 16.71 -37.44 -25.84
C LEU A 984 16.80 -37.40 -27.37
N ASP A 985 15.77 -36.86 -28.01
CA ASP A 985 15.84 -36.52 -29.43
C ASP A 985 16.77 -35.31 -29.62
N PHE A 986 17.99 -35.56 -30.09
CA PHE A 986 18.98 -34.53 -30.35
C PHE A 986 18.61 -33.57 -31.50
N ASN A 987 17.49 -33.81 -32.18
CA ASN A 987 17.05 -32.98 -33.31
C ASN A 987 16.32 -31.69 -32.92
N VAL A 988 15.93 -31.49 -31.66
CA VAL A 988 15.23 -30.29 -31.18
C VAL A 988 16.17 -29.40 -30.38
N GLY A 989 16.09 -28.07 -30.59
CA GLY A 989 16.87 -27.10 -29.83
C GLY A 989 18.36 -27.11 -30.18
N GLU A 990 18.72 -27.42 -31.43
CA GLU A 990 20.11 -27.36 -31.87
C GLU A 990 20.56 -25.90 -31.95
N ALA A 991 21.74 -25.61 -31.38
CA ALA A 991 22.34 -24.28 -31.39
C ALA A 991 23.00 -23.98 -32.75
N LEU A 992 22.39 -23.07 -33.52
CA LEU A 992 22.82 -22.68 -34.86
C LEU A 992 23.22 -21.20 -34.92
N PHE A 993 24.11 -20.85 -35.84
CA PHE A 993 24.59 -19.49 -36.05
C PHE A 993 24.25 -19.01 -37.45
N LYS A 994 23.70 -17.80 -37.57
CA LYS A 994 23.59 -17.11 -38.87
C LYS A 994 24.96 -16.67 -39.40
N ASP A 995 25.84 -16.22 -38.51
CA ASP A 995 27.24 -15.93 -38.83
C ASP A 995 28.17 -16.98 -38.21
N ILE A 996 28.60 -17.93 -39.04
CA ILE A 996 29.48 -19.04 -38.62
C ILE A 996 30.92 -18.54 -38.37
N LYS A 997 31.31 -17.40 -38.95
CA LYS A 997 32.67 -16.86 -38.84
C LYS A 997 32.88 -16.10 -37.53
N ASN A 998 31.84 -15.45 -37.01
CA ASN A 998 31.89 -14.71 -35.75
C ASN A 998 30.83 -15.21 -34.76
N LYS A 999 31.15 -16.33 -34.07
CA LYS A 999 30.24 -16.95 -33.09
C LYS A 999 30.10 -16.08 -31.84
N ASN A 1000 28.93 -15.48 -31.66
CA ASN A 1000 28.57 -14.73 -30.47
C ASN A 1000 27.68 -15.58 -29.54
N PHE A 1001 28.19 -15.93 -28.36
CA PHE A 1001 27.46 -16.69 -27.33
C PHE A 1001 26.74 -15.80 -26.32
N LYS A 1002 26.94 -14.49 -26.38
CA LYS A 1002 26.41 -13.54 -25.42
C LYS A 1002 24.91 -13.37 -25.58
N ILE A 1003 24.17 -13.43 -24.48
CA ILE A 1003 22.72 -13.20 -24.46
C ILE A 1003 22.45 -11.69 -24.47
N GLN A 1004 21.85 -11.17 -25.53
CA GLN A 1004 21.68 -9.71 -25.70
C GLN A 1004 20.25 -9.33 -26.11
N LYS A 1005 19.73 -9.97 -27.16
CA LYS A 1005 18.45 -9.63 -27.78
C LYS A 1005 17.66 -10.91 -28.05
N ILE A 1006 16.87 -11.30 -27.05
CA ILE A 1006 16.04 -12.50 -27.11
C ILE A 1006 14.86 -12.24 -28.05
N LYS A 1007 14.67 -13.10 -29.05
CA LYS A 1007 13.54 -13.03 -29.99
C LYS A 1007 13.07 -14.44 -30.35
N TYR A 1008 11.78 -14.69 -30.20
CA TYR A 1008 11.19 -15.95 -30.66
C TYR A 1008 10.43 -15.72 -31.98
N ASN A 1009 10.76 -16.52 -33.00
CA ASN A 1009 10.02 -16.58 -34.26
C ASN A 1009 9.10 -17.81 -34.22
N LYS A 1010 7.80 -17.57 -34.02
CA LYS A 1010 6.79 -18.62 -33.86
C LYS A 1010 6.63 -19.47 -35.13
N ASP A 1011 6.66 -18.84 -36.30
CA ASP A 1011 6.43 -19.52 -37.58
C ASP A 1011 7.62 -20.40 -37.98
N ALA A 1012 8.84 -19.90 -37.78
CA ALA A 1012 10.06 -20.67 -38.07
C ALA A 1012 10.46 -21.62 -36.92
N LYS A 1013 9.84 -21.50 -35.74
CA LYS A 1013 10.22 -22.23 -34.51
C LYS A 1013 11.68 -21.99 -34.11
N GLU A 1014 12.11 -20.73 -34.18
CA GLU A 1014 13.49 -20.32 -33.90
C GLU A 1014 13.54 -19.40 -32.68
N LEU A 1015 14.36 -19.75 -31.69
CA LEU A 1015 14.61 -18.93 -30.50
C LEU A 1015 16.00 -18.28 -30.59
N PHE A 1016 16.04 -16.99 -30.94
CA PHE A 1016 17.25 -16.18 -30.96
C PHE A 1016 17.58 -15.68 -29.56
N ILE A 1017 18.88 -15.71 -29.20
CA ILE A 1017 19.39 -15.07 -27.98
C ILE A 1017 20.17 -13.77 -28.29
N ASN A 1018 20.62 -13.65 -29.54
CA ASN A 1018 21.22 -12.46 -30.14
C ASN A 1018 20.95 -12.48 -31.66
N GLU A 1019 21.61 -11.62 -32.45
CA GLU A 1019 21.35 -11.53 -33.90
C GLU A 1019 21.89 -12.73 -34.71
N SER A 1020 22.83 -13.50 -34.15
CA SER A 1020 23.49 -14.63 -34.82
C SER A 1020 23.04 -16.00 -34.29
N LEU A 1021 23.15 -16.24 -32.97
CA LEU A 1021 22.87 -17.52 -32.33
C LEU A 1021 21.38 -17.71 -32.06
N TYR A 1022 20.84 -18.83 -32.55
CA TYR A 1022 19.47 -19.27 -32.31
C TYR A 1022 19.37 -20.78 -32.09
N PHE A 1023 18.30 -21.20 -31.41
CA PHE A 1023 17.94 -22.60 -31.24
C PHE A 1023 16.79 -22.94 -32.18
N ASN A 1024 16.97 -23.98 -33.01
CA ASN A 1024 15.97 -24.37 -34.02
C ASN A 1024 14.92 -25.34 -33.46
N LYS A 1025 13.81 -25.49 -34.21
CA LYS A 1025 12.71 -26.44 -33.91
C LYS A 1025 12.10 -26.30 -32.51
N VAL A 1026 12.23 -25.12 -31.89
CA VAL A 1026 11.59 -24.80 -30.61
C VAL A 1026 10.13 -24.49 -30.87
N SER A 1027 9.23 -25.45 -30.63
CA SER A 1027 7.79 -25.26 -30.82
C SER A 1027 7.22 -24.20 -29.86
N PRO A 1028 6.04 -23.62 -30.18
CA PRO A 1028 5.42 -22.64 -29.30
C PRO A 1028 5.12 -23.21 -27.90
N GLU A 1029 4.72 -24.48 -27.83
CA GLU A 1029 4.44 -25.18 -26.58
C GLU A 1029 5.69 -25.32 -25.70
N ILE A 1030 6.86 -25.57 -26.31
CA ILE A 1030 8.15 -25.62 -25.61
C ILE A 1030 8.53 -24.22 -25.11
N TYR A 1031 8.42 -23.20 -25.96
CA TYR A 1031 8.76 -21.81 -25.60
C TYR A 1031 7.87 -21.27 -24.47
N GLU A 1032 6.58 -21.60 -24.50
CA GLU A 1032 5.58 -21.15 -23.53
C GLU A 1032 5.50 -22.03 -22.27
N PHE A 1033 6.28 -23.12 -22.21
CA PHE A 1033 6.27 -24.07 -21.09
C PHE A 1033 6.61 -23.40 -19.77
N LYS A 1034 5.82 -23.71 -18.73
CA LYS A 1034 5.95 -23.13 -17.40
C LYS A 1034 6.09 -24.19 -16.35
N ILE A 1035 6.92 -23.88 -15.35
CA ILE A 1035 6.94 -24.57 -14.08
C ILE A 1035 6.58 -23.52 -13.03
N GLY A 1036 5.40 -23.69 -12.45
CA GLY A 1036 4.71 -22.67 -11.68
C GLY A 1036 4.47 -21.41 -12.51
N GLY A 1037 4.84 -20.26 -11.97
CA GLY A 1037 4.78 -18.98 -12.70
C GLY A 1037 5.98 -18.71 -13.62
N TYR A 1038 6.98 -19.59 -13.63
CA TYR A 1038 8.26 -19.39 -14.31
C TYR A 1038 8.22 -19.92 -15.74
N ALA A 1039 8.20 -19.01 -16.73
CA ALA A 1039 8.35 -19.36 -18.14
C ALA A 1039 9.80 -19.77 -18.41
N VAL A 1040 10.06 -21.06 -18.52
CA VAL A 1040 11.39 -21.67 -18.31
C VAL A 1040 12.45 -21.03 -19.21
N LEU A 1041 12.25 -21.06 -20.53
CA LEU A 1041 13.25 -20.57 -21.49
C LEU A 1041 13.40 -19.04 -21.44
N ASP A 1042 12.28 -18.30 -21.44
CA ASP A 1042 12.30 -16.82 -21.43
C ASP A 1042 12.96 -16.26 -20.16
N LYS A 1043 12.63 -16.83 -18.99
CA LYS A 1043 13.15 -16.34 -17.71
C LYS A 1043 14.62 -16.70 -17.52
N TYR A 1044 15.05 -17.89 -17.95
CA TYR A 1044 16.46 -18.28 -17.92
C TYR A 1044 17.30 -17.30 -18.75
N LEU A 1045 16.92 -17.06 -20.00
CA LEU A 1045 17.66 -16.13 -20.86
C LEU A 1045 17.69 -14.70 -20.29
N LYS A 1046 16.60 -14.25 -19.67
CA LYS A 1046 16.54 -12.92 -19.04
C LYS A 1046 17.39 -12.81 -17.76
N SER A 1047 17.48 -13.87 -16.95
CA SER A 1047 18.33 -13.87 -15.74
C SER A 1047 19.83 -13.96 -16.06
N HIS A 1048 20.18 -14.42 -17.26
CA HIS A 1048 21.54 -14.53 -17.78
C HIS A 1048 21.86 -13.48 -18.86
N LYS A 1049 21.13 -12.36 -18.91
CA LYS A 1049 21.38 -11.30 -19.88
C LYS A 1049 22.81 -10.75 -19.71
N GLU A 1050 23.48 -10.50 -20.83
CA GLU A 1050 24.89 -10.08 -20.95
C GLU A 1050 25.92 -11.15 -20.53
N GLU A 1051 25.50 -12.39 -20.27
CA GLU A 1051 26.40 -13.52 -20.03
C GLU A 1051 26.54 -14.38 -21.30
N ASP A 1052 27.65 -15.10 -21.39
CA ASP A 1052 27.80 -16.14 -22.40
C ASP A 1052 26.93 -17.34 -22.03
N ILE A 1053 26.13 -17.81 -22.98
CA ILE A 1053 25.24 -18.95 -22.75
C ILE A 1053 26.02 -20.27 -22.68
N ASP A 1054 25.73 -21.09 -21.69
CA ASP A 1054 25.99 -22.52 -21.78
C ASP A 1054 24.95 -23.16 -22.70
N HIS A 1055 25.19 -23.06 -24.00
CA HIS A 1055 24.27 -23.58 -25.02
C HIS A 1055 24.04 -25.09 -24.90
N LYS A 1056 24.96 -25.88 -24.32
CA LYS A 1056 24.76 -27.32 -24.13
C LYS A 1056 23.73 -27.57 -23.04
N HIS A 1057 23.88 -26.90 -21.89
CA HIS A 1057 22.89 -26.95 -20.82
C HIS A 1057 21.53 -26.42 -21.30
N PHE A 1058 21.52 -25.32 -22.04
CA PHE A 1058 20.27 -24.74 -22.54
C PHE A 1058 19.56 -25.62 -23.59
N THR A 1059 20.30 -26.24 -24.51
CA THR A 1059 19.75 -27.25 -25.43
C THR A 1059 19.16 -28.43 -24.66
N LEU A 1060 19.84 -28.89 -23.61
CA LEU A 1060 19.34 -29.97 -22.76
C LEU A 1060 18.02 -29.60 -22.08
N ILE A 1061 17.86 -28.35 -21.62
CA ILE A 1061 16.57 -27.86 -21.10
C ILE A 1061 15.49 -27.95 -22.18
N ILE A 1062 15.75 -27.43 -23.39
CA ILE A 1062 14.78 -27.45 -24.50
C ILE A 1062 14.32 -28.89 -24.80
N GLN A 1063 15.27 -29.82 -24.90
CA GLN A 1063 14.99 -31.23 -25.19
C GLN A 1063 14.21 -31.91 -24.05
N THR A 1064 14.55 -31.62 -22.80
CA THR A 1064 13.80 -32.08 -21.64
C THR A 1064 12.35 -31.60 -21.70
N LEU A 1065 12.10 -30.33 -22.05
CA LEU A 1065 10.73 -29.79 -22.16
C LEU A 1065 9.92 -30.45 -23.29
N ASP A 1066 10.54 -30.69 -24.44
CA ASP A 1066 9.91 -31.40 -25.56
C ASP A 1066 9.49 -32.82 -25.15
N GLU A 1067 10.40 -33.58 -24.53
CA GLU A 1067 10.11 -34.95 -24.11
C GLU A 1067 9.10 -35.01 -22.97
N THR A 1068 9.14 -34.03 -22.05
CA THR A 1068 8.11 -33.88 -21.01
C THR A 1068 6.72 -33.72 -21.61
N LEU A 1069 6.55 -32.93 -22.68
CA LEU A 1069 5.26 -32.76 -23.35
C LEU A 1069 4.74 -34.09 -23.93
N LYS A 1070 5.61 -34.91 -24.54
CA LYS A 1070 5.25 -36.22 -25.09
C LYS A 1070 4.81 -37.19 -24.00
N ILE A 1071 5.55 -37.26 -22.88
CA ILE A 1071 5.18 -38.15 -21.78
C ILE A 1071 3.90 -37.68 -21.08
N GLN A 1072 3.68 -36.37 -20.94
CA GLN A 1072 2.40 -35.84 -20.44
C GLN A 1072 1.22 -36.28 -21.31
N ASP A 1073 1.38 -36.28 -22.63
CA ASP A 1073 0.37 -36.77 -23.57
C ASP A 1073 0.12 -38.28 -23.38
N GLU A 1074 1.16 -39.10 -23.22
CA GLU A 1074 1.03 -40.52 -22.89
C GLU A 1074 0.28 -40.76 -21.57
N ILE A 1075 0.65 -40.03 -20.51
CA ILE A 1075 -0.01 -40.12 -19.20
C ILE A 1075 -1.49 -39.77 -19.32
N SER A 1076 -1.83 -38.72 -20.10
CA SER A 1076 -3.21 -38.24 -20.23
C SER A 1076 -4.18 -39.24 -20.86
N LYS A 1077 -3.66 -40.25 -21.58
CA LYS A 1077 -4.45 -41.31 -22.23
C LYS A 1077 -4.79 -42.45 -21.27
N ILE A 1078 -4.20 -42.49 -20.07
CA ILE A 1078 -4.43 -43.55 -19.09
C ILE A 1078 -5.61 -43.17 -18.21
N ASN A 1079 -6.57 -44.08 -18.03
CA ASN A 1079 -7.70 -43.82 -17.14
C ASN A 1079 -7.28 -43.99 -15.66
N LEU A 1080 -7.59 -42.98 -14.83
CA LEU A 1080 -7.40 -43.00 -13.37
C LEU A 1080 -8.62 -43.56 -12.60
N SER A 1081 -9.72 -43.86 -13.30
CA SER A 1081 -10.95 -44.42 -12.73
C SER A 1081 -10.79 -45.86 -12.30
#